data_AF-A0A1I6KMQ9-F1
#
_entry.id   AF-A0A1I6KMQ9-F1
#
_cell.length_a   1.000
_cell.length_b   1.000
_cell.length_c   1.000
_cell.angle_alpha   90.00
_cell.angle_beta   90.00
_cell.angle_gamma   90.00
#
_symmetry.space_group_name_H-M   'P 1'
#
loop_
_entity.id
_entity.type
_entity.pdbx_description
1 polymer ?
#
loop_
_entity_poly.entity_id
_entity_poly.type
_entity_poly.pdbx_seq_one_letter_code
_entity_poly.pdbx_strand_id
1 'polypeptide(L)'
;MSTPKKLFPLTVAALLTGALLVSGPGSPAIAAPDADAGPPSVSVDPSSGRVVADPTGVAFTEASGAAPADIVLGYIREHAGDFGLTAGAVAELYVHKELTLSTGATAVHVGQRVDGLRVRDAIMTGVVAADGRLVSVAGFLAPGDAAAATVNLTAQAALDVAADAQDAEASRPLDEADTKSEEPQEYPNVYAEGVTEPAPVTAEQVWYPDANGTALRRAWLTDIESSDLAWFETVVDAKTGEVIDQRSRYAHVAPEGDVFREQHPEATGAVQQTTSFSGIGGSWVDDRTTSGNNVNAYLDRNNDNANNEYQPQTPANGDPGYQEFSYPFTDAWRTTADVNSVAALDADRDAIITQLFYYTNVMHDWLYGHGFDEASGNFQVDNFGNGGSGGDAVLAEAQDGWDLGCINDQGTPAPGDDVPIRCLNNANFGTPGDGASPRMQMYMWAPGSPYRDGDMDGDVIAHEYGHGVSSRLVGGGTLGYNGGDQRGALGEGWSDVISYLKWGDAVIGEYVTGNAGTGIRSVAYDTSTRTFQSYDTNSGSGHGNGEIWASAVYDIRAQFPGGVEPMATLVLDAMKATPANPTFIDARNGLLTADGGANLCLIWSAFAGRGLGVDSTTGLDTVPTASAAIPPECAPTADAGGPYVTPEGTDAALTAAGSTSGSDASAGAITGYAWDLDNDGQYDDATGPTPSFTSVGQDGVYPIGVQITDAFGNTSTDTSTVTVTNVAPTVAIDAITPIDEFGTVNVSGTVTDPGWLDDLSATISFDDGAAAVALTGVEENVRPDATLTFSVQHQYGDNGDFSVKVCAADDDTVNNCDTEVAAVANVDPTATIDTSGEQAYDGVSAFILEAGQQLTVPASSTDPGSDDLTLTWAWGDTTSNSKTSLVNPPATDPAKSPSVQPRNVTLEASHVYGDACLYELGVTAADDDGGVSVTDTAAVVITGNASESKGHGWWLNQYRVKKANDFTAAELQCYLDIVGYFSLVFSEKKDASTRAAATLVLNNPAKAPADVIFDQHALGAWLNFANGSVSLSTPVDTDKNGTLDSTFGAVMFAAETVRVNPASTSAQIKAQKDIIERIATQSGP
;
A
#
# COMPACT_ATOMS: atom_id res chain seq x y z
N MET A 1 13.56 -2.80 53.96
CA MET A 1 15.03 -2.81 54.17
C MET A 1 15.67 -2.48 52.83
N SER A 2 16.60 -1.56 52.63
CA SER A 2 17.08 -0.38 53.34
C SER A 2 17.81 0.45 52.28
N THR A 3 17.47 1.73 52.15
CA THR A 3 18.32 2.77 51.53
C THR A 3 19.64 2.96 52.34
N PRO A 4 20.65 3.69 51.83
CA PRO A 4 20.68 5.18 51.89
C PRO A 4 21.14 5.82 50.55
N LYS A 5 20.50 6.86 49.99
CA LYS A 5 20.35 8.29 50.37
C LYS A 5 21.63 9.15 50.35
N LYS A 6 21.64 10.16 49.45
CA LYS A 6 21.62 11.64 49.69
C LYS A 6 21.77 12.36 48.31
N LEU A 7 20.96 13.29 47.77
CA LEU A 7 20.12 14.47 48.15
C LEU A 7 20.73 15.81 47.60
N PHE A 8 20.11 16.37 46.54
CA PHE A 8 19.70 17.78 46.19
C PHE A 8 20.66 19.01 46.36
N PRO A 9 20.35 20.25 45.85
CA PRO A 9 19.38 20.75 44.85
C PRO A 9 19.88 21.89 43.87
N LEU A 10 18.97 22.32 42.97
CA LEU A 10 18.85 23.58 42.18
C LEU A 10 19.73 24.80 42.55
N THR A 11 20.24 25.54 41.54
CA THR A 11 19.86 26.95 41.25
C THR A 11 20.45 27.53 39.96
N VAL A 12 19.65 28.45 39.38
CA VAL A 12 19.84 29.44 38.31
C VAL A 12 21.16 30.22 38.36
N ALA A 13 21.80 30.48 37.20
CA ALA A 13 22.45 31.76 36.86
C ALA A 13 22.95 31.80 35.40
N ALA A 14 22.74 32.95 34.77
CA ALA A 14 23.18 33.38 33.45
C ALA A 14 24.71 33.42 33.28
N LEU A 15 25.20 33.34 32.04
CA LEU A 15 26.34 34.14 31.57
C LEU A 15 26.49 34.13 30.04
N LEU A 16 26.53 35.33 29.47
CA LEU A 16 27.17 35.68 28.20
C LEU A 16 28.58 35.08 28.13
N THR A 17 29.01 34.62 26.95
CA THR A 17 30.10 35.23 26.14
C THR A 17 30.64 34.25 25.08
N GLY A 18 30.69 34.74 23.84
CA GLY A 18 31.84 34.57 22.93
C GLY A 18 32.06 33.20 22.26
N ALA A 19 31.70 33.10 20.98
CA ALA A 19 32.64 32.88 19.86
C ALA A 19 31.85 32.43 18.61
N LEU A 20 31.39 33.40 17.80
CA LEU A 20 31.07 33.14 16.40
C LEU A 20 32.29 33.48 15.54
N LEU A 21 32.63 32.52 14.69
CA LEU A 21 33.76 32.51 13.78
C LEU A 21 33.69 33.67 12.78
N VAL A 22 34.83 34.34 12.67
CA VAL A 22 35.13 35.40 11.70
C VAL A 22 35.15 34.81 10.29
N SER A 23 34.21 35.24 9.45
CA SER A 23 34.42 35.37 8.01
C SER A 23 34.42 36.87 7.71
N GLY A 24 35.52 37.36 7.13
CA GLY A 24 35.75 38.80 6.95
C GLY A 24 34.81 39.41 5.89
N PRO A 25 34.56 40.73 5.95
CA PRO A 25 33.81 41.41 4.89
C PRO A 25 34.73 41.53 3.68
N GLY A 26 34.45 40.73 2.64
CA GLY A 26 34.91 41.06 1.30
C GLY A 26 34.20 42.34 0.87
N SER A 27 34.96 43.40 0.61
CA SER A 27 34.45 44.56 -0.11
C SER A 27 33.96 44.11 -1.49
N PRO A 28 32.79 44.54 -1.98
CA PRO A 28 32.46 44.34 -3.37
C PRO A 28 33.48 45.15 -4.20
N ALA A 29 34.24 44.45 -5.04
CA ALA A 29 35.00 45.11 -6.09
C ALA A 29 34.00 45.74 -7.05
N ILE A 30 34.07 47.07 -7.22
CA ILE A 30 33.37 47.77 -8.30
C ILE A 30 33.81 47.12 -9.60
N ALA A 31 32.84 46.63 -10.39
CA ALA A 31 33.09 46.05 -11.69
C ALA A 31 33.93 47.00 -12.56
N ALA A 32 34.88 46.46 -13.32
CA ALA A 32 35.59 47.25 -14.32
C ALA A 32 34.57 47.82 -15.33
N PRO A 33 34.68 49.10 -15.73
CA PRO A 33 33.69 49.71 -16.61
C PRO A 33 33.72 49.07 -17.99
N ASP A 34 32.53 48.88 -18.56
CA ASP A 34 32.34 48.50 -19.96
C ASP A 34 33.02 49.53 -20.87
N ALA A 35 33.73 49.06 -21.90
CA ALA A 35 34.48 49.90 -22.83
C ALA A 35 33.61 50.75 -23.78
N ASP A 36 32.28 50.72 -23.60
CA ASP A 36 31.27 51.44 -24.40
C ASP A 36 30.51 52.52 -23.62
N ALA A 37 30.98 52.83 -22.40
CA ALA A 37 30.49 53.93 -21.58
C ALA A 37 30.68 55.31 -22.25
N GLY A 38 29.58 56.00 -22.57
CA GLY A 38 29.62 57.39 -23.05
C GLY A 38 30.24 58.36 -22.02
N PRO A 39 30.56 59.63 -22.39
CA PRO A 39 31.04 60.61 -21.43
C PRO A 39 29.98 60.86 -20.34
N PRO A 40 30.38 61.13 -19.09
CA PRO A 40 29.43 61.38 -18.01
C PRO A 40 28.53 62.56 -18.35
N SER A 41 27.23 62.44 -18.05
CA SER A 41 26.22 63.45 -18.42
C SER A 41 25.59 64.08 -17.20
N VAL A 42 25.43 65.40 -17.23
CA VAL A 42 24.66 66.18 -16.24
C VAL A 42 23.25 66.38 -16.78
N SER A 43 22.24 65.91 -16.06
CA SER A 43 20.84 66.18 -16.37
C SER A 43 20.21 67.03 -15.27
N VAL A 44 19.36 67.98 -15.68
CA VAL A 44 18.56 68.81 -14.78
C VAL A 44 17.12 68.35 -14.92
N ASP A 45 16.50 67.93 -13.82
CA ASP A 45 15.07 67.62 -13.79
C ASP A 45 14.27 68.93 -14.01
N PRO A 46 13.49 69.04 -15.09
CA PRO A 46 12.78 70.26 -15.41
C PRO A 46 11.61 70.57 -14.46
N SER A 47 11.17 69.61 -13.63
CA SER A 47 10.09 69.79 -12.66
C SER A 47 10.56 70.23 -11.27
N SER A 48 11.79 69.86 -10.89
CA SER A 48 12.35 70.11 -9.55
C SER A 48 13.60 70.99 -9.55
N GLY A 49 14.17 71.29 -10.72
CA GLY A 49 15.44 71.99 -10.87
C GLY A 49 16.66 71.21 -10.35
N ARG A 50 16.45 69.97 -9.87
CA ARG A 50 17.50 69.14 -9.27
C ARG A 50 18.46 68.64 -10.34
N VAL A 51 19.74 68.74 -10.05
CA VAL A 51 20.81 68.25 -10.93
C VAL A 51 21.24 66.86 -10.47
N VAL A 52 21.18 65.91 -11.40
CA VAL A 52 21.75 64.58 -11.24
C VAL A 52 22.80 64.39 -12.32
N ALA A 53 24.06 64.26 -11.92
CA ALA A 53 25.11 63.88 -12.84
C ALA A 53 25.28 62.35 -12.78
N ASP A 54 25.01 61.67 -13.89
CA ASP A 54 25.20 60.24 -14.04
C ASP A 54 26.63 59.95 -14.52
N PRO A 55 27.48 59.34 -13.67
CA PRO A 55 28.73 58.76 -14.13
C PRO A 55 28.38 57.46 -14.86
N THR A 56 28.32 57.50 -16.18
CA THR A 56 28.14 56.35 -17.08
C THR A 56 29.33 55.38 -17.00
N GLY A 57 29.70 54.89 -15.81
CA GLY A 57 30.88 54.05 -15.56
C GLY A 57 32.23 54.77 -15.54
N VAL A 58 32.29 56.08 -15.81
CA VAL A 58 33.52 56.89 -15.84
C VAL A 58 33.42 58.09 -14.88
N ALA A 59 34.54 58.47 -14.24
CA ALA A 59 34.60 59.63 -13.35
C ALA A 59 34.51 60.95 -14.12
N PHE A 60 33.96 61.99 -13.50
CA PHE A 60 33.82 63.35 -14.05
C PHE A 60 35.15 64.09 -14.20
N THR A 61 36.18 63.68 -13.44
CA THR A 61 37.53 64.23 -13.55
C THR A 61 38.58 63.11 -13.61
N GLU A 62 39.74 63.43 -14.17
CA GLU A 62 40.96 62.64 -14.00
C GLU A 62 41.44 62.64 -12.54
N ALA A 63 42.33 61.71 -12.21
CA ALA A 63 42.90 61.59 -10.86
C ALA A 63 43.74 62.83 -10.50
N SER A 64 43.55 63.35 -9.29
CA SER A 64 44.16 64.60 -8.82
C SER A 64 44.70 64.48 -7.39
N GLY A 65 45.76 65.22 -7.08
CA GLY A 65 46.27 65.35 -5.70
C GLY A 65 45.73 66.57 -4.96
N ALA A 66 44.81 67.34 -5.56
CA ALA A 66 44.21 68.52 -4.95
C ALA A 66 43.25 68.15 -3.79
N ALA A 67 42.94 69.11 -2.92
CA ALA A 67 41.96 68.86 -1.86
C ALA A 67 40.57 68.56 -2.47
N PRO A 68 39.79 67.61 -1.91
CA PRO A 68 38.46 67.28 -2.42
C PRO A 68 37.54 68.50 -2.60
N ALA A 69 37.58 69.45 -1.65
CA ALA A 69 36.89 70.73 -1.74
C ALA A 69 37.22 71.52 -3.03
N ASP A 70 38.51 71.60 -3.37
CA ASP A 70 38.97 72.34 -4.55
C ASP A 70 38.58 71.63 -5.85
N ILE A 71 38.55 70.29 -5.84
CA ILE A 71 38.13 69.47 -6.98
C ILE A 71 36.63 69.70 -7.27
N VAL A 72 35.77 69.61 -6.25
CA VAL A 72 34.33 69.76 -6.42
C VAL A 72 33.94 71.20 -6.75
N LEU A 73 34.47 72.19 -6.03
CA LEU A 73 34.21 73.60 -6.33
C LEU A 73 34.78 74.01 -7.69
N GLY A 74 35.97 73.54 -8.03
CA GLY A 74 36.61 73.79 -9.33
C GLY A 74 35.74 73.26 -10.46
N TYR A 75 35.29 72.00 -10.34
CA TYR A 75 34.43 71.36 -11.34
C TYR A 75 33.10 72.11 -11.54
N ILE A 76 32.38 72.43 -10.46
CA ILE A 76 31.10 73.16 -10.56
C ILE A 76 31.30 74.56 -11.19
N ARG A 77 32.41 75.24 -10.88
CA ARG A 77 32.72 76.56 -11.44
C ARG A 77 33.07 76.50 -12.93
N GLU A 78 33.87 75.53 -13.33
CA GLU A 78 34.29 75.34 -14.73
C GLU A 78 33.11 74.90 -15.62
N HIS A 79 32.19 74.13 -15.06
CA HIS A 79 31.01 73.57 -15.73
C HIS A 79 29.70 74.29 -15.36
N ALA A 80 29.75 75.53 -14.89
CA ALA A 80 28.60 76.26 -14.36
C ALA A 80 27.36 76.27 -15.29
N GLY A 81 27.57 76.31 -16.61
CA GLY A 81 26.49 76.26 -17.60
C GLY A 81 25.73 74.93 -17.62
N ASP A 82 26.41 73.82 -17.34
CA ASP A 82 25.81 72.48 -17.27
C ASP A 82 24.90 72.32 -16.03
N PHE A 83 25.13 73.15 -15.00
CA PHE A 83 24.31 73.26 -13.79
C PHE A 83 23.27 74.40 -13.86
N GLY A 84 23.18 75.11 -15.00
CA GLY A 84 22.27 76.24 -15.17
C GLY A 84 22.64 77.50 -14.36
N LEU A 85 23.85 77.60 -13.82
CA LEU A 85 24.25 78.69 -12.90
C LEU A 85 24.71 79.96 -13.64
N THR A 86 24.27 81.13 -13.16
CA THR A 86 24.80 82.43 -13.61
C THR A 86 26.19 82.69 -13.03
N ALA A 87 26.94 83.61 -13.65
CA ALA A 87 28.24 84.05 -13.10
C ALA A 87 28.14 84.64 -11.68
N GLY A 88 26.98 85.19 -11.32
CA GLY A 88 26.69 85.68 -9.96
C GLY A 88 26.48 84.53 -8.97
N ALA A 89 25.67 83.54 -9.32
CA ALA A 89 25.39 82.36 -8.49
C ALA A 89 26.65 81.55 -8.14
N VAL A 90 27.62 81.51 -9.05
CA VAL A 90 28.89 80.77 -8.88
C VAL A 90 29.87 81.48 -7.91
N ALA A 91 29.77 82.81 -7.77
CA ALA A 91 30.73 83.63 -7.03
C ALA A 91 30.67 83.44 -5.51
N GLU A 92 29.50 83.07 -4.98
CA GLU A 92 29.24 82.90 -3.54
C GLU A 92 29.03 81.42 -3.14
N LEU A 93 29.48 80.48 -3.98
CA LEU A 93 29.55 79.06 -3.59
C LEU A 93 30.62 78.84 -2.53
N TYR A 94 30.26 78.09 -1.48
CA TYR A 94 31.13 77.77 -0.36
C TYR A 94 31.06 76.28 -0.02
N VAL A 95 32.13 75.73 0.57
CA VAL A 95 32.06 74.39 1.14
C VAL A 95 31.26 74.47 2.43
N HIS A 96 30.07 73.89 2.41
CA HIS A 96 29.21 73.78 3.59
C HIS A 96 29.74 72.72 4.55
N LYS A 97 30.13 71.55 4.03
CA LYS A 97 30.62 70.44 4.85
C LYS A 97 31.44 69.46 4.03
N GLU A 98 32.46 68.87 4.64
CA GLU A 98 33.17 67.72 4.08
C GLU A 98 33.01 66.52 5.02
N LEU A 99 32.72 65.36 4.44
CA LEU A 99 32.54 64.11 5.14
C LEU A 99 33.39 63.02 4.50
N THR A 100 34.22 62.36 5.31
CA THR A 100 34.94 61.17 4.84
C THR A 100 34.02 59.96 4.93
N LEU A 101 33.83 59.29 3.80
CA LEU A 101 33.05 58.06 3.69
C LEU A 101 33.86 56.88 4.21
N SER A 102 33.18 55.82 4.63
CA SER A 102 33.81 54.56 5.08
C SER A 102 34.70 53.91 4.00
N THR A 103 34.48 54.26 2.73
CA THR A 103 35.26 53.82 1.57
C THR A 103 36.58 54.57 1.39
N GLY A 104 36.84 55.60 2.19
CA GLY A 104 38.00 56.50 2.03
C GLY A 104 37.81 57.62 1.01
N ALA A 105 36.66 57.67 0.32
CA ALA A 105 36.25 58.81 -0.49
C ALA A 105 35.79 59.99 0.39
N THR A 106 35.76 61.21 -0.16
CA THR A 106 35.27 62.42 0.53
C THR A 106 34.04 62.97 -0.18
N ALA A 107 32.92 63.05 0.53
CA ALA A 107 31.75 63.79 0.10
C ALA A 107 31.91 65.27 0.50
N VAL A 108 31.87 66.15 -0.48
CA VAL A 108 31.95 67.61 -0.34
C VAL A 108 30.57 68.19 -0.64
N HIS A 109 29.96 68.80 0.37
CA HIS A 109 28.70 69.51 0.24
C HIS A 109 29.02 71.00 -0.02
N VAL A 110 28.68 71.48 -1.20
CA VAL A 110 28.82 72.86 -1.63
C VAL A 110 27.48 73.56 -1.48
N GLY A 111 27.44 74.59 -0.64
CA GLY A 111 26.26 75.44 -0.47
C GLY A 111 26.36 76.72 -1.28
N GLN A 112 25.22 77.40 -1.44
CA GLN A 112 25.12 78.71 -2.08
C GLN A 112 24.78 79.79 -1.06
N ARG A 113 25.42 80.96 -1.20
CA ARG A 113 25.00 82.21 -0.54
C ARG A 113 24.63 83.24 -1.58
N VAL A 114 23.77 84.17 -1.18
CA VAL A 114 23.53 85.42 -1.89
C VAL A 114 23.44 86.55 -0.88
N ASP A 115 24.20 87.63 -1.11
CA ASP A 115 24.35 88.73 -0.16
C ASP A 115 24.80 88.24 1.24
N GLY A 116 25.63 87.20 1.28
CA GLY A 116 26.14 86.62 2.54
C GLY A 116 25.18 85.67 3.26
N LEU A 117 23.93 85.54 2.81
CA LEU A 117 22.90 84.71 3.43
C LEU A 117 22.69 83.41 2.67
N ARG A 118 22.46 82.31 3.39
CA ARG A 118 22.33 81.00 2.76
C ARG A 118 21.05 80.92 1.93
N VAL A 119 21.16 80.28 0.77
CA VAL A 119 19.99 79.85 0.02
C VAL A 119 19.57 78.49 0.60
N ARG A 120 18.36 78.43 1.17
CA ARG A 120 17.79 77.20 1.76
C ARG A 120 17.73 76.11 0.70
N ASP A 121 18.13 74.91 1.09
CA ASP A 121 18.16 73.69 0.25
C ASP A 121 19.06 73.73 -1.01
N ALA A 122 19.75 74.84 -1.29
CA ALA A 122 20.74 74.95 -2.37
C ALA A 122 22.08 74.32 -1.95
N ILE A 123 22.12 72.99 -1.89
CA ILE A 123 23.32 72.18 -1.65
C ILE A 123 23.57 71.23 -2.82
N MET A 124 24.77 71.31 -3.38
CA MET A 124 25.34 70.35 -4.33
C MET A 124 26.32 69.42 -3.59
N THR A 125 26.23 68.12 -3.80
CA THR A 125 27.16 67.16 -3.20
C THR A 125 28.04 66.53 -4.27
N GLY A 126 29.35 66.71 -4.16
CA GLY A 126 30.35 66.03 -4.98
C GLY A 126 31.08 64.95 -4.19
N VAL A 127 31.25 63.75 -4.73
CA VAL A 127 32.01 62.66 -4.10
C VAL A 127 33.34 62.47 -4.82
N VAL A 128 34.44 62.69 -4.11
CA VAL A 128 35.81 62.50 -4.61
C VAL A 128 36.35 61.18 -4.09
N ALA A 129 36.71 60.27 -4.99
CA ALA A 129 37.32 58.98 -4.66
C ALA A 129 38.70 59.16 -4.01
N ALA A 130 39.21 58.12 -3.35
CA ALA A 130 40.49 58.16 -2.64
C ALA A 130 41.71 58.45 -3.55
N ASP A 131 41.57 58.24 -4.87
CA ASP A 131 42.58 58.60 -5.89
C ASP A 131 42.40 60.02 -6.46
N GLY A 132 41.47 60.80 -5.90
CA GLY A 132 41.24 62.20 -6.25
C GLY A 132 40.39 62.43 -7.49
N ARG A 133 39.65 61.42 -7.96
CA ARG A 133 38.67 61.56 -9.05
C ARG A 133 37.29 61.95 -8.52
N LEU A 134 36.63 62.90 -9.16
CA LEU A 134 35.22 63.22 -8.90
C LEU A 134 34.33 62.14 -9.52
N VAL A 135 33.69 61.32 -8.69
CA VAL A 135 32.92 60.15 -9.15
C VAL A 135 31.41 60.36 -9.11
N SER A 136 30.93 61.40 -8.44
CA SER A 136 29.50 61.76 -8.41
C SER A 136 29.35 63.25 -8.12
N VAL A 137 28.38 63.90 -8.76
CA VAL A 137 27.92 65.26 -8.43
C VAL A 137 26.40 65.30 -8.53
N ALA A 138 25.71 65.56 -7.44
CA ALA A 138 24.26 65.63 -7.44
C ALA A 138 23.74 66.56 -6.34
N GLY A 139 22.62 67.23 -6.60
CA GLY A 139 21.99 68.15 -5.67
C GLY A 139 21.32 69.30 -6.36
N PHE A 140 21.18 70.42 -5.65
CA PHE A 140 20.50 71.61 -6.15
C PHE A 140 21.31 72.86 -5.81
N LEU A 141 21.42 73.77 -6.76
CA LEU A 141 21.92 75.14 -6.55
C LEU A 141 20.98 76.04 -7.36
N ALA A 142 20.52 77.13 -6.77
CA ALA A 142 19.53 77.99 -7.41
C ALA A 142 20.17 78.76 -8.60
N PRO A 143 19.63 78.61 -9.83
CA PRO A 143 20.12 79.33 -11.02
C PRO A 143 20.01 80.86 -10.94
N GLY A 144 19.00 81.37 -10.22
CA GLY A 144 18.59 82.77 -10.28
C GLY A 144 19.54 83.77 -9.58
N ASP A 145 19.52 85.02 -10.06
CA ASP A 145 20.10 86.16 -9.35
C ASP A 145 19.10 86.65 -8.27
N ALA A 146 19.57 87.04 -7.08
CA ALA A 146 18.68 87.64 -6.08
C ALA A 146 18.08 88.96 -6.60
N ALA A 147 16.74 89.04 -6.61
CA ALA A 147 16.06 90.31 -6.77
C ALA A 147 16.22 91.13 -5.47
N ALA A 148 16.24 92.47 -5.57
CA ALA A 148 16.21 93.34 -4.40
C ALA A 148 14.93 93.09 -3.58
N ALA A 149 15.03 92.39 -2.47
CA ALA A 149 13.90 91.96 -1.66
C ALA A 149 13.91 92.66 -0.29
N THR A 150 12.75 93.14 0.14
CA THR A 150 12.58 93.93 1.38
C THR A 150 12.10 93.05 2.53
N VAL A 151 12.74 93.14 3.70
CA VAL A 151 12.37 92.44 4.93
C VAL A 151 11.45 93.33 5.78
N ASN A 152 10.17 92.96 5.89
CA ASN A 152 9.16 93.71 6.64
C ASN A 152 8.91 93.13 8.03
N LEU A 153 8.93 91.80 8.17
CA LEU A 153 8.66 91.11 9.44
C LEU A 153 9.88 91.11 10.36
N THR A 154 9.63 91.16 11.67
CA THR A 154 10.61 90.83 12.71
C THR A 154 10.60 89.32 12.98
N ALA A 155 11.65 88.79 13.62
CA ALA A 155 11.73 87.37 13.96
C ALA A 155 10.53 86.92 14.82
N GLN A 156 10.11 87.74 15.78
CA GLN A 156 8.92 87.49 16.60
C GLN A 156 7.66 87.32 15.74
N ALA A 157 7.39 88.24 14.81
CA ALA A 157 6.21 88.15 13.95
C ALA A 157 6.21 86.91 13.06
N ALA A 158 7.38 86.45 12.62
CA ALA A 158 7.50 85.21 11.86
C ALA A 158 7.32 83.96 12.74
N LEU A 159 7.86 83.97 13.96
CA LEU A 159 7.69 82.89 14.94
C LEU A 159 6.22 82.74 15.36
N ASP A 160 5.51 83.85 15.58
CA ASP A 160 4.08 83.83 15.93
C ASP A 160 3.24 83.23 14.80
N VAL A 161 3.48 83.64 13.54
CA VAL A 161 2.80 83.05 12.37
C VAL A 161 3.12 81.56 12.20
N ALA A 162 4.39 81.16 12.43
CA ALA A 162 4.80 79.77 12.31
C ALA A 162 4.25 78.89 13.45
N ALA A 163 4.01 79.45 14.63
CA ALA A 163 3.37 78.77 15.75
C ALA A 163 1.85 78.63 15.55
N ASP A 164 1.18 79.68 15.05
CA ASP A 164 -0.24 79.64 14.70
C ASP A 164 -0.54 78.53 13.67
N ALA A 165 0.38 78.31 12.72
CA ALA A 165 0.29 77.21 11.74
C ALA A 165 0.42 75.81 12.35
N GLN A 166 0.78 75.70 13.63
CA GLN A 166 0.88 74.46 14.42
C GLN A 166 -0.20 74.38 15.50
N ASP A 167 -1.24 75.24 15.42
CA ASP A 167 -2.25 75.43 16.47
C ASP A 167 -1.65 75.76 17.85
N ALA A 168 -0.51 76.46 17.88
CA ALA A 168 0.22 76.81 19.09
C ALA A 168 0.24 78.32 19.34
N GLU A 169 -0.07 78.73 20.57
CA GLU A 169 -0.06 80.14 20.97
C GLU A 169 1.11 80.47 21.92
N ALA A 170 1.66 81.68 21.81
CA ALA A 170 2.70 82.15 22.71
C ALA A 170 2.18 82.33 24.15
N SER A 171 2.74 81.60 25.11
CA SER A 171 2.47 81.75 26.54
C SER A 171 2.86 83.12 27.13
N ARG A 172 3.76 83.85 26.46
CA ARG A 172 4.13 85.24 26.75
C ARG A 172 4.69 85.91 25.49
N PRO A 173 4.67 87.26 25.38
CA PRO A 173 5.40 87.97 24.34
C PRO A 173 6.89 87.60 24.34
N LEU A 174 7.44 87.42 23.13
CA LEU A 174 8.85 87.13 22.90
C LEU A 174 9.58 88.41 22.44
N ASP A 175 9.54 89.46 23.26
CA ASP A 175 10.07 90.79 22.92
C ASP A 175 11.56 90.76 22.54
N GLU A 176 12.33 89.80 23.08
CA GLU A 176 13.72 89.56 22.68
C GLU A 176 13.90 89.19 21.19
N ALA A 177 12.85 88.69 20.52
CA ALA A 177 12.81 88.38 19.10
C ALA A 177 12.23 89.51 18.22
N ASP A 178 11.89 90.69 18.77
CA ASP A 178 11.42 91.85 18.00
C ASP A 178 12.58 92.56 17.26
N THR A 179 13.20 91.84 16.33
CA THR A 179 14.39 92.28 15.57
C THR A 179 14.33 91.78 14.13
N LYS A 180 15.09 92.44 13.25
CA LYS A 180 15.32 92.02 11.86
C LYS A 180 16.75 91.53 11.66
N SER A 181 17.32 90.87 12.67
CA SER A 181 18.66 90.27 12.59
C SER A 181 18.76 89.34 11.39
N GLU A 182 19.85 89.48 10.63
CA GLU A 182 20.17 88.58 9.53
C GLU A 182 20.94 87.34 10.01
N GLU A 183 21.58 87.42 11.18
CA GLU A 183 22.24 86.28 11.81
C GLU A 183 21.21 85.33 12.41
N PRO A 184 21.42 84.00 12.33
CA PRO A 184 20.61 83.02 13.05
C PRO A 184 20.58 83.33 14.54
N GLN A 185 19.38 83.32 15.15
CA GLN A 185 19.20 83.54 16.59
C GLN A 185 18.37 82.40 17.21
N GLU A 186 18.65 82.11 18.48
CA GLU A 186 17.87 81.20 19.31
C GLU A 186 17.18 82.01 20.43
N TYR A 187 15.94 81.66 20.73
CA TYR A 187 15.12 82.31 21.75
C TYR A 187 14.48 81.27 22.67
N PRO A 188 14.07 81.64 23.90
CA PRO A 188 13.29 80.76 24.75
C PRO A 188 12.00 80.32 24.07
N ASN A 189 11.67 79.04 24.16
CA ASN A 189 10.43 78.53 23.59
C ASN A 189 9.25 78.92 24.48
N VAL A 190 8.41 79.81 23.94
CA VAL A 190 7.19 80.29 24.61
C VAL A 190 5.92 79.63 24.04
N TYR A 191 6.04 78.77 23.03
CA TYR A 191 4.92 78.18 22.29
C TYR A 191 4.65 76.72 22.69
N ALA A 192 5.58 76.08 23.41
CA ALA A 192 5.45 74.69 23.85
C ALA A 192 4.37 74.47 24.92
N GLU A 193 3.53 73.46 24.72
CA GLU A 193 2.57 72.92 25.67
C GLU A 193 2.83 71.42 25.92
N GLY A 194 2.77 70.96 27.18
CA GLY A 194 2.93 69.55 27.52
C GLY A 194 4.35 68.98 27.46
N VAL A 195 5.33 69.69 26.88
CA VAL A 195 6.73 69.27 26.79
C VAL A 195 7.52 69.67 28.05
N THR A 196 8.27 68.72 28.64
CA THR A 196 8.99 68.95 29.92
C THR A 196 10.24 69.82 29.75
N GLU A 197 10.95 69.70 28.62
CA GLU A 197 12.15 70.49 28.28
C GLU A 197 12.14 70.83 26.78
N PRO A 198 11.29 71.78 26.33
CA PRO A 198 11.15 72.08 24.92
C PRO A 198 12.43 72.70 24.34
N ALA A 199 12.76 72.34 23.11
CA ALA A 199 13.86 72.93 22.35
C ALA A 199 13.64 74.44 22.19
N PRO A 200 14.72 75.27 22.25
CA PRO A 200 14.61 76.70 22.00
C PRO A 200 14.08 76.95 20.59
N VAL A 201 13.29 78.01 20.41
CA VAL A 201 12.83 78.39 19.07
C VAL A 201 13.93 79.13 18.33
N THR A 202 14.10 78.85 17.05
CA THR A 202 15.11 79.52 16.22
C THR A 202 14.46 80.35 15.14
N ALA A 203 15.12 81.45 14.76
CA ALA A 203 14.74 82.25 13.60
C ALA A 203 15.99 82.71 12.85
N GLU A 204 16.01 82.47 11.53
CA GLU A 204 17.12 82.82 10.64
C GLU A 204 16.57 83.43 9.35
N GLN A 205 17.19 84.51 8.86
CA GLN A 205 16.83 85.00 7.53
C GLN A 205 17.59 84.24 6.44
N VAL A 206 16.85 83.63 5.53
CA VAL A 206 17.37 82.85 4.41
C VAL A 206 16.85 83.39 3.08
N TRP A 207 17.50 82.97 2.00
CA TRP A 207 16.90 83.03 0.67
C TRP A 207 16.19 81.70 0.40
N TYR A 208 14.91 81.75 0.05
CA TYR A 208 14.14 80.58 -0.32
C TYR A 208 13.89 80.57 -1.84
N PRO A 209 14.26 79.51 -2.57
CA PRO A 209 14.01 79.39 -4.00
C PRO A 209 12.53 79.11 -4.30
N ASP A 210 12.04 79.55 -5.46
CA ASP A 210 10.79 79.02 -6.01
C ASP A 210 10.98 77.56 -6.49
N ALA A 211 9.89 76.89 -6.86
CA ALA A 211 9.89 75.47 -7.23
C ALA A 211 10.91 75.10 -8.33
N ASN A 212 11.29 76.05 -9.18
CA ASN A 212 12.25 75.86 -10.27
C ASN A 212 13.65 76.44 -9.97
N GLY A 213 13.85 77.06 -8.80
CA GLY A 213 15.09 77.75 -8.41
C GLY A 213 15.40 79.03 -9.18
N THR A 214 14.48 79.50 -10.03
CA THR A 214 14.69 80.62 -10.95
C THR A 214 14.52 81.98 -10.29
N ALA A 215 13.81 82.04 -9.17
CA ALA A 215 13.65 83.25 -8.36
C ALA A 215 13.92 82.95 -6.88
N LEU A 216 14.55 83.90 -6.19
CA LEU A 216 14.82 83.83 -4.75
C LEU A 216 13.96 84.85 -3.99
N ARG A 217 13.37 84.43 -2.86
CA ARG A 217 12.59 85.27 -1.95
C ARG A 217 13.26 85.36 -0.59
N ARG A 218 13.12 86.49 0.10
CA ARG A 218 13.56 86.64 1.50
C ARG A 218 12.55 85.96 2.40
N ALA A 219 13.01 85.06 3.25
CA ALA A 219 12.16 84.34 4.20
C ALA A 219 12.82 84.24 5.58
N TRP A 220 12.00 84.05 6.59
CA TRP A 220 12.39 83.56 7.90
C TRP A 220 12.29 82.04 7.90
N LEU A 221 13.38 81.36 8.21
CA LEU A 221 13.37 79.96 8.60
C LEU A 221 13.24 79.90 10.12
N THR A 222 12.14 79.35 10.61
CA THR A 222 11.87 79.18 12.03
C THR A 222 11.88 77.70 12.40
N ASP A 223 12.18 77.40 13.65
CA ASP A 223 12.12 76.03 14.20
C ASP A 223 11.41 76.09 15.56
N ILE A 224 10.29 75.39 15.70
CA ILE A 224 9.40 75.46 16.88
C ILE A 224 8.94 74.05 17.26
N GLU A 225 9.28 73.62 18.48
CA GLU A 225 8.66 72.47 19.15
C GLU A 225 7.48 72.96 19.98
N SER A 226 6.25 72.70 19.53
CA SER A 226 5.03 73.15 20.22
C SER A 226 4.40 72.07 21.10
N SER A 227 4.62 70.78 20.80
CA SER A 227 4.19 69.65 21.64
C SER A 227 5.08 68.42 21.43
N ASP A 228 4.79 67.31 22.11
CA ASP A 228 5.43 65.99 21.90
C ASP A 228 5.04 65.32 20.57
N LEU A 229 4.09 65.91 19.83
CA LEU A 229 3.63 65.47 18.52
C LEU A 229 3.89 66.51 17.41
N ALA A 230 4.17 67.77 17.76
CA ALA A 230 4.35 68.86 16.82
C ALA A 230 5.70 69.56 17.05
N TRP A 231 6.63 69.35 16.13
CA TRP A 231 7.88 70.09 16.05
C TRP A 231 8.17 70.37 14.58
N PHE A 232 8.14 71.64 14.19
CA PHE A 232 8.26 72.03 12.77
C PHE A 232 9.36 73.05 12.51
N GLU A 233 10.05 72.84 11.38
CA GLU A 233 10.81 73.87 10.70
C GLU A 233 9.89 74.55 9.66
N THR A 234 9.65 75.85 9.80
CA THR A 234 8.70 76.60 8.97
C THR A 234 9.41 77.73 8.22
N VAL A 235 9.07 77.94 6.96
CA VAL A 235 9.55 79.04 6.12
C VAL A 235 8.43 80.07 6.00
N VAL A 236 8.65 81.27 6.53
CA VAL A 236 7.69 82.38 6.47
C VAL A 236 8.23 83.48 5.57
N ASP A 237 7.44 83.93 4.59
CA ASP A 237 7.81 85.02 3.69
C ASP A 237 8.12 86.29 4.49
N ALA A 238 9.34 86.80 4.38
CA ALA A 238 9.82 87.90 5.24
C ALA A 238 9.17 89.26 4.90
N LYS A 239 8.41 89.35 3.80
CA LYS A 239 7.70 90.56 3.36
C LYS A 239 6.23 90.54 3.74
N THR A 240 5.58 89.38 3.60
CA THR A 240 4.11 89.22 3.67
C THR A 240 3.62 88.50 4.92
N GLY A 241 4.45 87.64 5.52
CA GLY A 241 4.03 86.77 6.63
C GLY A 241 3.25 85.54 6.17
N GLU A 242 3.29 85.19 4.89
CA GLU A 242 2.73 83.92 4.39
C GLU A 242 3.64 82.76 4.79
N VAL A 243 3.08 81.65 5.26
CA VAL A 243 3.81 80.38 5.44
C VAL A 243 4.03 79.76 4.05
N ILE A 244 5.28 79.64 3.65
CA ILE A 244 5.70 79.17 2.31
C ILE A 244 5.95 77.64 2.31
N ASP A 245 6.57 77.12 3.37
CA ASP A 245 6.98 75.71 3.50
C ASP A 245 6.99 75.34 4.99
N GLN A 246 6.70 74.09 5.33
CA GLN A 246 6.67 73.59 6.71
C GLN A 246 7.07 72.12 6.72
N ARG A 247 8.03 71.74 7.58
CA ARG A 247 8.56 70.37 7.67
C ARG A 247 8.60 69.90 9.12
N SER A 248 7.99 68.76 9.40
CA SER A 248 8.09 68.15 10.73
C SER A 248 9.52 67.67 11.01
N ARG A 249 9.95 67.83 12.26
CA ARG A 249 11.19 67.33 12.84
C ARG A 249 11.01 65.93 13.40
N TYR A 250 9.78 65.50 13.68
CA TYR A 250 9.46 64.13 14.02
C TYR A 250 9.36 63.28 12.75
N ALA A 251 9.81 62.02 12.82
CA ALA A 251 9.64 61.08 11.72
C ALA A 251 8.20 60.57 11.75
N HIS A 252 7.44 60.90 10.70
CA HIS A 252 6.05 60.45 10.53
C HIS A 252 5.99 58.92 10.55
N VAL A 253 4.95 58.36 11.18
CA VAL A 253 4.51 57.00 10.87
C VAL A 253 3.81 57.10 9.51
N ALA A 254 4.08 56.17 8.59
CA ALA A 254 3.30 56.07 7.36
C ALA A 254 1.81 55.93 7.73
N PRO A 255 0.86 56.30 6.83
CA PRO A 255 -0.56 56.18 7.13
C PRO A 255 -0.88 54.76 7.61
N GLU A 256 -1.68 54.63 8.66
CA GLU A 256 -1.99 53.35 9.31
C GLU A 256 -3.36 53.37 9.99
N GLY A 257 -3.90 52.18 10.27
CA GLY A 257 -5.15 52.05 11.02
C GLY A 257 -5.36 50.68 11.63
N ASP A 258 -6.25 50.61 12.62
CA ASP A 258 -6.57 49.40 13.37
C ASP A 258 -7.61 48.55 12.62
N VAL A 259 -7.15 47.46 12.00
CA VAL A 259 -7.99 46.59 11.14
C VAL A 259 -7.75 45.11 11.41
N PHE A 260 -8.68 44.27 10.97
CA PHE A 260 -8.49 42.83 10.84
C PHE A 260 -7.85 42.54 9.47
N ARG A 261 -6.81 41.70 9.47
CA ARG A 261 -6.04 41.37 8.26
C ARG A 261 -6.46 40.05 7.64
N GLU A 262 -7.07 39.18 8.44
CA GLU A 262 -7.73 37.94 8.05
C GLU A 262 -9.06 38.25 7.34
N GLN A 263 -9.75 37.22 6.82
CA GLN A 263 -10.97 37.42 6.03
C GLN A 263 -12.13 38.06 6.80
N HIS A 264 -12.20 37.87 8.13
CA HIS A 264 -13.21 38.50 8.98
C HIS A 264 -12.83 38.43 10.47
N PRO A 265 -13.49 39.19 11.38
CA PRO A 265 -13.15 39.22 12.80
C PRO A 265 -13.24 37.89 13.56
N GLU A 266 -13.99 36.90 13.05
CA GLU A 266 -14.09 35.58 13.67
C GLU A 266 -13.10 34.55 13.13
N ALA A 267 -12.22 34.95 12.20
CA ALA A 267 -11.27 34.04 11.60
C ALA A 267 -10.27 33.58 12.67
N THR A 268 -9.69 32.40 12.49
CA THR A 268 -8.83 31.82 13.51
C THR A 268 -7.59 32.70 13.73
N GLY A 269 -7.47 33.27 14.93
CA GLY A 269 -6.35 34.16 15.29
C GLY A 269 -6.56 35.62 14.94
N ALA A 270 -7.71 35.99 14.37
CA ALA A 270 -8.06 37.35 14.03
C ALA A 270 -8.07 38.23 15.29
N VAL A 271 -7.30 39.31 15.23
CA VAL A 271 -7.26 40.38 16.23
C VAL A 271 -7.07 41.70 15.50
N GLN A 272 -7.65 42.77 16.02
CA GLN A 272 -7.46 44.10 15.46
C GLN A 272 -5.98 44.51 15.62
N GLN A 273 -5.35 44.92 14.52
CA GLN A 273 -3.92 45.26 14.45
C GLN A 273 -3.73 46.56 13.69
N THR A 274 -2.90 47.43 14.23
CA THR A 274 -2.41 48.61 13.53
C THR A 274 -1.62 48.18 12.29
N THR A 275 -2.13 48.54 11.12
CA THR A 275 -1.62 48.11 9.82
C THR A 275 -1.37 49.32 8.94
N SER A 276 -0.23 49.36 8.25
CA SER A 276 0.06 50.46 7.33
C SER A 276 -0.90 50.46 6.14
N PHE A 277 -1.41 51.63 5.81
CA PHE A 277 -2.22 51.95 4.63
C PHE A 277 -1.33 52.47 3.50
N SER A 278 -0.41 51.61 3.11
CA SER A 278 0.46 51.83 1.96
C SER A 278 0.55 50.56 1.13
N GLY A 279 0.77 50.74 -0.17
CA GLY A 279 0.71 49.65 -1.11
C GLY A 279 1.26 50.03 -2.48
N ILE A 280 0.71 49.41 -3.52
CA ILE A 280 1.12 49.67 -4.91
C ILE A 280 0.76 51.12 -5.26
N GLY A 281 1.76 51.88 -5.73
CA GLY A 281 1.60 53.31 -6.04
C GLY A 281 1.83 54.26 -4.87
N GLY A 282 2.09 53.76 -3.65
CA GLY A 282 2.44 54.58 -2.49
C GLY A 282 1.37 54.55 -1.40
N SER A 283 0.99 55.74 -0.89
CA SER A 283 -0.05 55.85 0.14
C SER A 283 -1.40 55.44 -0.44
N TRP A 284 -2.20 54.69 0.33
CA TRP A 284 -3.61 54.49 0.01
C TRP A 284 -4.48 55.70 0.38
N VAL A 285 -3.94 56.59 1.21
CA VAL A 285 -4.64 57.74 1.80
C VAL A 285 -4.10 59.04 1.18
N ASP A 286 -5.00 59.85 0.63
CA ASP A 286 -4.63 61.13 0.00
C ASP A 286 -4.60 62.31 0.99
N ASP A 287 -5.40 62.25 2.06
CA ASP A 287 -5.54 63.31 3.07
C ASP A 287 -5.88 62.68 4.44
N ARG A 288 -6.90 63.17 5.16
CA ARG A 288 -7.23 62.74 6.53
C ARG A 288 -8.49 61.90 6.60
N THR A 289 -8.93 61.33 5.48
CA THR A 289 -10.17 60.56 5.36
C THR A 289 -9.89 59.19 4.77
N THR A 290 -10.83 58.26 4.86
CA THR A 290 -10.78 56.93 4.23
C THR A 290 -10.99 57.02 2.70
N SER A 291 -10.17 57.82 2.04
CA SER A 291 -10.17 58.07 0.61
C SER A 291 -8.73 58.19 0.08
N GLY A 292 -8.52 57.64 -1.10
CA GLY A 292 -7.34 57.92 -1.89
C GLY A 292 -7.45 57.38 -3.31
N ASN A 293 -6.31 57.04 -3.91
CA ASN A 293 -6.25 56.70 -5.34
C ASN A 293 -7.16 55.53 -5.75
N ASN A 294 -7.34 54.51 -4.90
CA ASN A 294 -8.01 53.26 -5.30
C ASN A 294 -9.49 53.19 -4.86
N VAL A 295 -9.82 53.88 -3.77
CA VAL A 295 -11.14 53.77 -3.11
C VAL A 295 -11.48 55.05 -2.34
N ASN A 296 -12.76 55.36 -2.31
CA ASN A 296 -13.39 56.33 -1.41
C ASN A 296 -14.46 55.60 -0.59
N ALA A 297 -14.17 55.32 0.68
CA ALA A 297 -15.05 54.57 1.57
C ALA A 297 -15.78 55.52 2.55
N TYR A 298 -17.10 55.45 2.61
CA TYR A 298 -17.95 56.37 3.38
C TYR A 298 -19.27 55.71 3.81
N LEU A 299 -19.97 56.32 4.75
CA LEU A 299 -21.30 55.88 5.19
C LEU A 299 -22.38 56.34 4.20
N ASP A 300 -23.31 55.45 3.85
CA ASP A 300 -24.51 55.79 3.05
C ASP A 300 -25.79 55.13 3.57
N ARG A 301 -26.16 55.37 4.83
CA ARG A 301 -27.39 54.77 5.39
C ARG A 301 -28.65 55.27 4.70
N ASN A 302 -28.58 56.46 4.08
CA ASN A 302 -29.72 57.10 3.47
C ASN A 302 -29.97 56.67 2.00
N ASN A 303 -29.06 55.90 1.39
CA ASN A 303 -29.11 55.39 0.01
C ASN A 303 -29.24 56.50 -1.04
N ASP A 304 -28.67 57.68 -0.77
CA ASP A 304 -28.62 58.78 -1.74
C ASP A 304 -27.41 58.69 -2.68
N ASN A 305 -26.55 57.69 -2.45
CA ASN A 305 -25.40 57.34 -3.26
C ASN A 305 -24.37 58.48 -3.32
N ALA A 306 -24.26 59.26 -2.25
CA ALA A 306 -23.33 60.38 -2.14
C ALA A 306 -22.51 60.33 -0.84
N ASN A 307 -21.22 60.61 -0.94
CA ASN A 307 -20.36 60.87 0.22
C ASN A 307 -20.69 62.23 0.84
N ASN A 308 -21.82 62.32 1.53
CA ASN A 308 -22.31 63.52 2.20
C ASN A 308 -22.78 63.28 3.65
N GLU A 309 -22.91 62.02 4.06
CA GLU A 309 -23.40 61.65 5.38
C GLU A 309 -22.25 61.65 6.39
N TYR A 310 -21.29 60.75 6.21
CA TYR A 310 -20.16 60.63 7.14
C TYR A 310 -18.97 59.86 6.55
N GLN A 311 -17.76 60.30 6.92
CA GLN A 311 -16.51 59.60 6.68
C GLN A 311 -15.60 59.79 7.90
N PRO A 312 -14.90 58.76 8.40
CA PRO A 312 -13.94 58.92 9.48
C PRO A 312 -12.87 59.94 9.11
N GLN A 313 -12.54 60.83 10.05
CA GLN A 313 -11.49 61.82 9.87
C GLN A 313 -10.46 61.72 11.01
N THR A 314 -9.17 61.64 10.66
CA THR A 314 -8.09 61.68 11.66
C THR A 314 -7.99 63.10 12.25
N PRO A 315 -7.52 63.32 13.50
CA PRO A 315 -7.42 64.66 14.11
C PRO A 315 -6.53 65.66 13.36
N ALA A 316 -6.81 66.96 13.52
CA ALA A 316 -6.13 68.06 12.83
C ALA A 316 -4.89 68.58 13.55
N ASN A 317 -4.22 67.75 14.35
CA ASN A 317 -3.29 68.15 15.42
C ASN A 317 -2.03 68.92 14.93
N GLY A 318 -2.18 70.11 14.33
CA GLY A 318 -1.10 70.92 13.78
C GLY A 318 -0.26 70.27 12.66
N ASP A 319 -0.46 68.98 12.35
CA ASP A 319 0.26 68.21 11.34
C ASP A 319 -0.69 67.72 10.22
N PRO A 320 -0.63 68.33 9.03
CA PRO A 320 -1.38 67.86 7.85
C PRO A 320 -1.07 66.41 7.43
N GLY A 321 0.02 65.80 7.93
CA GLY A 321 0.45 64.43 7.63
C GLY A 321 0.06 63.37 8.66
N TYR A 322 -0.65 63.69 9.75
CA TYR A 322 -1.04 62.70 10.76
C TYR A 322 -2.26 61.88 10.32
N GLN A 323 -2.01 60.71 9.72
CA GLN A 323 -3.00 59.83 9.08
C GLN A 323 -3.15 58.50 9.84
N GLU A 324 -3.62 58.56 11.09
CA GLU A 324 -3.87 57.39 11.95
C GLU A 324 -5.38 57.11 12.12
N PHE A 325 -5.84 55.96 11.64
CA PHE A 325 -7.24 55.49 11.68
C PHE A 325 -7.42 54.38 12.73
N SER A 326 -7.12 54.69 13.99
CA SER A 326 -7.17 53.74 15.12
C SER A 326 -8.49 53.86 15.88
N TYR A 327 -9.48 53.04 15.50
CA TYR A 327 -10.82 53.05 16.09
C TYR A 327 -11.18 51.69 16.73
N PRO A 328 -11.66 51.66 17.99
CA PRO A 328 -11.99 50.41 18.66
C PRO A 328 -13.21 49.74 18.02
N PHE A 329 -13.09 48.45 17.68
CA PHE A 329 -14.23 47.64 17.26
C PHE A 329 -14.85 46.90 18.45
N THR A 330 -16.12 47.17 18.74
CA THR A 330 -16.87 46.61 19.88
C THR A 330 -17.81 45.48 19.52
N ASP A 331 -18.07 45.25 18.22
CA ASP A 331 -19.02 44.26 17.69
C ASP A 331 -20.43 44.45 18.31
N ALA A 332 -20.84 45.72 18.47
CA ALA A 332 -22.09 46.09 19.13
C ALA A 332 -23.32 45.60 18.36
N TRP A 333 -23.22 45.56 17.03
CA TRP A 333 -24.27 45.04 16.17
C TRP A 333 -24.57 43.55 16.41
N ARG A 334 -23.54 42.74 16.66
CA ARG A 334 -23.73 41.32 16.98
C ARG A 334 -24.46 41.10 18.30
N THR A 335 -24.15 41.93 19.29
CA THR A 335 -24.61 41.74 20.67
C THR A 335 -25.97 42.38 20.95
N THR A 336 -26.48 43.20 20.02
CA THR A 336 -27.81 43.80 20.14
C THR A 336 -28.93 42.76 20.02
N ALA A 337 -29.95 42.89 20.86
CA ALA A 337 -31.20 42.14 20.70
C ALA A 337 -32.21 42.88 19.79
N ASP A 338 -31.93 44.14 19.43
CA ASP A 338 -32.77 45.00 18.64
C ASP A 338 -32.12 45.28 17.27
N VAL A 339 -32.69 44.69 16.22
CA VAL A 339 -32.32 44.91 14.81
C VAL A 339 -32.62 46.33 14.33
N ASN A 340 -33.17 47.21 15.17
CA ASN A 340 -33.35 48.62 14.88
C ASN A 340 -32.44 49.55 15.71
N SER A 341 -31.47 49.00 16.44
CA SER A 341 -30.59 49.76 17.32
C SER A 341 -29.60 50.64 16.53
N VAL A 342 -29.95 51.91 16.34
CA VAL A 342 -29.04 52.93 15.78
C VAL A 342 -27.78 53.07 16.64
N ALA A 343 -27.91 52.98 17.97
CA ALA A 343 -26.78 53.03 18.88
C ALA A 343 -25.78 51.88 18.67
N ALA A 344 -26.24 50.70 18.24
CA ALA A 344 -25.36 49.58 17.93
C ALA A 344 -24.63 49.77 16.59
N LEU A 345 -25.26 50.41 15.60
CA LEU A 345 -24.62 50.74 14.33
C LEU A 345 -23.59 51.85 14.47
N ASP A 346 -23.91 52.88 15.27
CA ASP A 346 -23.02 54.01 15.51
C ASP A 346 -21.81 53.66 16.37
N ALA A 347 -21.90 52.62 17.19
CA ALA A 347 -20.83 52.22 18.11
C ALA A 347 -19.54 51.83 17.38
N ASP A 348 -19.66 51.24 16.18
CA ASP A 348 -18.53 50.72 15.40
C ASP A 348 -18.33 51.45 14.06
N ARG A 349 -19.07 52.53 13.80
CA ARG A 349 -19.09 53.25 12.51
C ARG A 349 -17.70 53.61 11.97
N ASP A 350 -16.80 54.11 12.80
CA ASP A 350 -15.47 54.51 12.33
C ASP A 350 -14.60 53.29 11.99
N ALA A 351 -14.71 52.23 12.80
CA ALA A 351 -13.96 50.99 12.61
C ALA A 351 -14.41 50.24 11.34
N ILE A 352 -15.72 50.14 11.10
CA ILE A 352 -16.26 49.41 9.93
C ILE A 352 -15.95 50.11 8.60
N ILE A 353 -16.04 51.45 8.52
CA ILE A 353 -15.67 52.21 7.31
C ILE A 353 -14.16 52.10 7.05
N THR A 354 -13.35 52.12 8.11
CA THR A 354 -11.89 51.92 8.02
C THR A 354 -11.55 50.50 7.55
N GLN A 355 -12.29 49.48 8.01
CA GLN A 355 -12.13 48.09 7.56
C GLN A 355 -12.51 47.93 6.08
N LEU A 356 -13.63 48.52 5.64
CA LEU A 356 -14.06 48.50 4.23
C LEU A 356 -13.01 49.17 3.32
N PHE A 357 -12.46 50.30 3.75
CA PHE A 357 -11.35 50.98 3.07
C PHE A 357 -10.12 50.08 2.94
N TYR A 358 -9.73 49.41 4.03
CA TYR A 358 -8.60 48.49 4.03
C TYR A 358 -8.81 47.29 3.10
N TYR A 359 -9.93 46.58 3.21
CA TYR A 359 -10.17 45.40 2.37
C TYR A 359 -10.27 45.76 0.88
N THR A 360 -10.89 46.90 0.53
CA THR A 360 -10.97 47.34 -0.87
C THR A 360 -9.60 47.65 -1.46
N ASN A 361 -8.71 48.31 -0.69
CA ASN A 361 -7.32 48.53 -1.10
C ASN A 361 -6.52 47.22 -1.18
N VAL A 362 -6.72 46.30 -0.24
CA VAL A 362 -6.09 44.96 -0.29
C VAL A 362 -6.49 44.20 -1.55
N MET A 363 -7.76 44.29 -1.96
CA MET A 363 -8.23 43.70 -3.22
C MET A 363 -7.59 44.38 -4.43
N HIS A 364 -7.55 45.72 -4.46
CA HIS A 364 -6.87 46.48 -5.51
C HIS A 364 -5.43 46.00 -5.70
N ASP A 365 -4.63 46.02 -4.64
CA ASP A 365 -3.20 45.72 -4.71
C ASP A 365 -2.93 44.25 -5.06
N TRP A 366 -3.70 43.33 -4.49
CA TRP A 366 -3.58 41.91 -4.80
C TRP A 366 -3.92 41.63 -6.27
N LEU A 367 -5.02 42.18 -6.78
CA LEU A 367 -5.42 42.01 -8.18
C LEU A 367 -4.47 42.73 -9.15
N TYR A 368 -3.93 43.89 -8.78
CA TYR A 368 -2.89 44.58 -9.55
C TYR A 368 -1.66 43.66 -9.71
N GLY A 369 -1.22 43.01 -8.63
CA GLY A 369 -0.13 42.03 -8.66
C GLY A 369 -0.37 40.85 -9.60
N HIS A 370 -1.62 40.55 -9.92
CA HIS A 370 -2.06 39.51 -10.85
C HIS A 370 -2.45 40.04 -12.23
N GLY A 371 -2.20 41.32 -12.51
CA GLY A 371 -2.38 41.92 -13.83
C GLY A 371 -3.74 42.55 -14.07
N PHE A 372 -4.52 42.89 -13.03
CA PHE A 372 -5.60 43.88 -13.14
C PHE A 372 -5.01 45.27 -12.89
N ASP A 373 -4.25 45.74 -13.87
CA ASP A 373 -3.54 47.02 -13.89
C ASP A 373 -4.34 48.12 -14.63
N GLU A 374 -3.76 49.31 -14.75
CA GLU A 374 -4.42 50.47 -15.35
C GLU A 374 -4.81 50.22 -16.81
N ALA A 375 -3.93 49.57 -17.58
CA ALA A 375 -4.21 49.22 -18.97
C ALA A 375 -5.35 48.20 -19.10
N SER A 376 -5.55 47.38 -18.07
CA SER A 376 -6.65 46.42 -17.96
C SER A 376 -7.95 47.02 -17.41
N GLY A 377 -7.95 48.33 -17.11
CA GLY A 377 -9.11 49.05 -16.61
C GLY A 377 -9.40 48.75 -15.14
N ASN A 378 -8.36 48.79 -14.29
CA ASN A 378 -8.53 48.76 -12.84
C ASN A 378 -9.19 50.05 -12.31
N PHE A 379 -9.32 50.16 -10.98
CA PHE A 379 -10.07 51.24 -10.34
C PHE A 379 -9.13 52.22 -9.65
N GLN A 380 -8.81 53.32 -10.32
CA GLN A 380 -7.85 54.32 -9.84
C GLN A 380 -8.25 55.75 -10.23
N VAL A 381 -7.98 56.73 -9.36
CA VAL A 381 -8.14 58.14 -9.70
C VAL A 381 -7.06 58.58 -10.69
N ASP A 382 -5.79 58.29 -10.39
CA ASP A 382 -4.64 58.53 -11.24
C ASP A 382 -4.00 57.20 -11.66
N ASN A 383 -3.76 57.09 -12.97
CA ASN A 383 -3.14 55.92 -13.60
C ASN A 383 -1.64 56.14 -13.86
N PHE A 384 -1.07 57.26 -13.41
CA PHE A 384 0.36 57.58 -13.50
C PHE A 384 0.94 57.56 -14.93
N GLY A 385 0.07 57.65 -15.95
CA GLY A 385 0.43 57.53 -17.35
C GLY A 385 0.63 56.09 -17.87
N ASN A 386 0.24 55.06 -17.11
CA ASN A 386 0.46 53.64 -17.42
C ASN A 386 -0.57 53.04 -18.40
N GLY A 387 -1.67 53.74 -18.70
CA GLY A 387 -2.72 53.27 -19.60
C GLY A 387 -4.12 53.38 -18.99
N GLY A 388 -5.14 52.89 -19.70
CA GLY A 388 -6.54 52.96 -19.26
C GLY A 388 -7.09 54.38 -19.13
N SER A 389 -8.24 54.48 -18.47
CA SER A 389 -8.94 55.74 -18.17
C SER A 389 -9.10 55.85 -16.66
N GLY A 390 -8.28 56.69 -16.02
CA GLY A 390 -8.40 56.94 -14.58
C GLY A 390 -9.63 57.80 -14.22
N GLY A 391 -9.74 58.13 -12.94
CA GLY A 391 -10.85 58.87 -12.35
C GLY A 391 -11.97 57.96 -11.86
N ASP A 392 -11.65 56.70 -11.57
CA ASP A 392 -12.63 55.64 -11.33
C ASP A 392 -12.33 54.75 -10.13
N ALA A 393 -11.79 55.34 -9.06
CA ALA A 393 -11.72 54.69 -7.75
C ALA A 393 -13.08 54.10 -7.31
N VAL A 394 -13.04 53.00 -6.56
CA VAL A 394 -14.25 52.36 -6.01
C VAL A 394 -14.93 53.30 -5.02
N LEU A 395 -16.22 53.56 -5.21
CA LEU A 395 -17.07 54.19 -4.19
C LEU A 395 -17.59 53.08 -3.28
N ALA A 396 -17.06 52.96 -2.07
CA ALA A 396 -17.39 51.91 -1.12
C ALA A 396 -18.35 52.45 -0.05
N GLU A 397 -19.60 52.06 -0.13
CA GLU A 397 -20.72 52.56 0.67
C GLU A 397 -21.00 51.59 1.82
N ALA A 398 -20.69 52.03 3.05
CA ALA A 398 -20.87 51.27 4.27
C ALA A 398 -22.30 51.42 4.82
N GLN A 399 -22.83 50.33 5.38
CA GLN A 399 -24.17 50.22 5.96
C GLN A 399 -25.28 50.78 5.05
N ASP A 400 -25.15 50.56 3.74
CA ASP A 400 -25.96 51.23 2.73
C ASP A 400 -27.46 50.98 2.93
N GLY A 401 -28.25 52.04 2.78
CA GLY A 401 -29.71 52.01 2.77
C GLY A 401 -30.38 51.47 4.03
N TRP A 402 -29.72 51.58 5.17
CA TRP A 402 -30.29 51.27 6.47
C TRP A 402 -31.47 52.17 6.89
N ASP A 403 -31.37 53.49 6.69
CA ASP A 403 -32.31 54.48 7.22
C ASP A 403 -33.55 54.64 6.33
N LEU A 404 -33.34 54.69 5.01
CA LEU A 404 -34.40 54.95 4.03
C LEU A 404 -34.74 53.75 3.13
N GLY A 405 -34.00 52.66 3.27
CA GLY A 405 -34.30 51.39 2.62
C GLY A 405 -33.84 51.27 1.16
N CYS A 406 -33.95 50.05 0.64
CA CYS A 406 -33.80 49.71 -0.77
C CYS A 406 -35.17 49.74 -1.44
N ILE A 407 -35.24 50.17 -2.72
CA ILE A 407 -36.42 49.93 -3.53
C ILE A 407 -36.52 48.40 -3.71
N ASN A 408 -37.65 47.78 -3.36
CA ASN A 408 -37.83 46.36 -3.65
C ASN A 408 -37.63 46.07 -5.14
N ASP A 409 -37.17 44.86 -5.48
CA ASP A 409 -36.89 44.39 -6.86
C ASP A 409 -38.12 44.42 -7.80
N GLN A 410 -39.27 44.94 -7.34
CA GLN A 410 -40.50 45.11 -8.12
C GLN A 410 -40.88 46.57 -8.39
N GLY A 411 -40.08 47.56 -7.95
CA GLY A 411 -40.31 48.96 -8.28
C GLY A 411 -41.65 49.53 -7.79
N THR A 412 -42.27 48.94 -6.76
CA THR A 412 -43.49 49.46 -6.15
C THR A 412 -43.31 49.64 -4.65
N PRO A 413 -43.56 50.84 -4.07
CA PRO A 413 -43.90 50.89 -2.66
C PRO A 413 -45.18 50.06 -2.49
N ALA A 414 -45.14 49.01 -1.68
CA ALA A 414 -46.36 48.25 -1.36
C ALA A 414 -47.40 49.26 -0.85
N PRO A 415 -48.59 49.39 -1.49
CA PRO A 415 -49.54 50.40 -1.06
C PRO A 415 -50.12 50.00 0.30
N GLY A 416 -49.66 50.65 1.38
CA GLY A 416 -50.28 50.54 2.70
C GLY A 416 -49.36 50.22 3.89
N ASP A 417 -48.08 49.91 3.66
CA ASP A 417 -47.13 49.63 4.75
C ASP A 417 -46.07 50.75 4.81
N ASP A 418 -46.22 51.68 5.76
CA ASP A 418 -45.26 52.74 6.11
C ASP A 418 -43.99 52.17 6.80
N VAL A 419 -43.50 51.01 6.37
CA VAL A 419 -42.27 50.40 6.89
C VAL A 419 -41.20 50.48 5.78
N PRO A 420 -40.19 51.36 5.91
CA PRO A 420 -39.03 51.34 5.03
C PRO A 420 -38.42 49.94 5.02
N ILE A 421 -38.29 49.32 3.84
CA ILE A 421 -37.61 48.03 3.69
C ILE A 421 -36.11 48.33 3.74
N ARG A 422 -35.47 48.11 4.89
CA ARG A 422 -34.01 48.28 5.04
C ARG A 422 -33.26 47.38 4.06
N CYS A 423 -32.18 47.88 3.46
CA CYS A 423 -31.23 47.04 2.74
C CYS A 423 -30.58 46.11 3.76
N LEU A 424 -30.78 44.80 3.60
CA LEU A 424 -30.38 43.79 4.56
C LEU A 424 -30.00 42.51 3.83
N ASN A 425 -29.05 41.76 4.40
CA ASN A 425 -28.68 40.40 4.00
C ASN A 425 -28.21 40.29 2.54
N ASN A 426 -27.52 41.31 2.06
CA ASN A 426 -26.99 41.33 0.70
C ASN A 426 -25.81 42.30 0.60
N ALA A 427 -25.21 42.37 -0.57
CA ALA A 427 -24.34 43.45 -1.03
C ALA A 427 -24.51 43.56 -2.55
N ASN A 428 -23.93 44.59 -3.17
CA ASN A 428 -23.85 44.64 -4.63
C ASN A 428 -22.68 45.49 -5.13
N PHE A 429 -22.29 45.28 -6.39
CA PHE A 429 -21.26 46.05 -7.07
C PHE A 429 -21.68 46.51 -8.48
N GLY A 430 -21.95 47.80 -8.63
CA GLY A 430 -22.26 48.42 -9.91
C GLY A 430 -21.00 48.83 -10.68
N THR A 431 -20.76 48.24 -11.86
CA THR A 431 -19.56 48.50 -12.65
C THR A 431 -19.86 49.23 -13.95
N PRO A 432 -19.61 50.55 -14.05
CA PRO A 432 -19.62 51.25 -15.32
C PRO A 432 -18.34 50.93 -16.13
N GLY A 433 -18.29 51.46 -17.36
CA GLY A 433 -17.07 51.38 -18.18
C GLY A 433 -15.87 52.09 -17.54
N ASP A 434 -14.68 51.76 -18.04
CA ASP A 434 -13.40 52.38 -17.65
C ASP A 434 -13.45 53.92 -17.64
N GLY A 435 -12.91 54.55 -16.59
CA GLY A 435 -12.94 56.00 -16.37
C GLY A 435 -14.20 56.54 -15.69
N ALA A 436 -15.07 55.67 -15.19
CA ALA A 436 -16.15 56.04 -14.27
C ALA A 436 -16.11 55.13 -13.03
N SER A 437 -16.20 55.73 -11.84
CA SER A 437 -16.11 54.99 -10.58
C SER A 437 -17.19 53.90 -10.48
N PRO A 438 -16.81 52.65 -10.16
CA PRO A 438 -17.76 51.65 -9.74
C PRO A 438 -18.23 51.93 -8.31
N ARG A 439 -19.32 51.28 -7.91
CA ARG A 439 -19.92 51.44 -6.58
C ARG A 439 -20.11 50.08 -5.93
N MET A 440 -19.55 49.90 -4.75
CA MET A 440 -19.76 48.76 -3.87
C MET A 440 -20.70 49.19 -2.74
N GLN A 441 -21.83 48.51 -2.59
CA GLN A 441 -22.80 48.80 -1.52
C GLN A 441 -22.87 47.63 -0.56
N MET A 442 -22.41 47.86 0.67
CA MET A 442 -22.35 46.85 1.71
C MET A 442 -23.51 47.03 2.68
N TYR A 443 -24.26 45.96 2.93
CA TYR A 443 -25.43 46.03 3.82
C TYR A 443 -25.19 45.40 5.17
N MET A 444 -26.07 45.74 6.10
CA MET A 444 -26.21 45.04 7.37
C MET A 444 -26.79 43.64 7.16
N TRP A 445 -26.40 42.67 7.99
CA TRP A 445 -26.88 41.29 7.95
C TRP A 445 -27.60 40.89 9.24
N ALA A 446 -28.82 40.39 9.07
CA ALA A 446 -29.66 39.82 10.10
C ALA A 446 -30.43 38.55 9.62
N PRO A 447 -29.75 37.53 9.04
CA PRO A 447 -30.41 36.29 8.60
C PRO A 447 -30.88 35.43 9.78
N GLY A 448 -30.25 35.62 10.94
CA GLY A 448 -30.59 35.08 12.25
C GLY A 448 -29.71 35.73 13.31
N SER A 449 -30.13 35.73 14.58
CA SER A 449 -29.28 36.24 15.67
C SER A 449 -28.16 35.23 15.99
N PRO A 450 -26.90 35.66 16.20
CA PRO A 450 -26.45 37.05 16.26
C PRO A 450 -26.27 37.73 14.89
N TYR A 451 -26.51 39.04 14.82
CA TYR A 451 -26.41 39.84 13.60
C TYR A 451 -24.97 40.22 13.24
N ARG A 452 -24.74 40.65 12.00
CA ARG A 452 -23.41 40.92 11.44
C ARG A 452 -23.39 42.14 10.55
N ASP A 453 -22.27 42.83 10.55
CA ASP A 453 -22.03 43.95 9.66
C ASP A 453 -21.28 43.44 8.43
N GLY A 454 -21.87 43.62 7.24
CA GLY A 454 -21.28 43.15 5.99
C GLY A 454 -19.96 43.84 5.67
N ASP A 455 -19.76 45.06 6.17
CA ASP A 455 -18.54 45.85 6.03
C ASP A 455 -17.28 45.19 6.66
N MET A 456 -17.48 44.16 7.50
CA MET A 456 -16.42 43.41 8.16
C MET A 456 -16.11 42.06 7.50
N ASP A 457 -16.82 41.70 6.43
CA ASP A 457 -16.71 40.39 5.75
C ASP A 457 -15.88 40.53 4.46
N GLY A 458 -14.61 40.16 4.55
CA GLY A 458 -13.67 40.18 3.44
C GLY A 458 -14.07 39.25 2.29
N ASP A 459 -14.83 38.18 2.54
CA ASP A 459 -15.27 37.25 1.50
C ASP A 459 -16.35 37.90 0.62
N VAL A 460 -17.31 38.58 1.26
CA VAL A 460 -18.35 39.35 0.56
C VAL A 460 -17.72 40.53 -0.18
N ILE A 461 -16.81 41.28 0.43
CA ILE A 461 -16.12 42.40 -0.23
C ILE A 461 -15.31 41.93 -1.45
N ALA A 462 -14.58 40.82 -1.32
CA ALA A 462 -13.84 40.26 -2.44
C ALA A 462 -14.75 39.73 -3.55
N HIS A 463 -15.90 39.15 -3.18
CA HIS A 463 -16.95 38.76 -4.13
C HIS A 463 -17.47 39.97 -4.92
N GLU A 464 -17.89 41.03 -4.22
CA GLU A 464 -18.39 42.25 -4.85
C GLU A 464 -17.34 42.89 -5.76
N TYR A 465 -16.09 42.99 -5.30
CA TYR A 465 -14.99 43.49 -6.13
C TYR A 465 -14.79 42.63 -7.40
N GLY A 466 -15.00 41.32 -7.29
CA GLY A 466 -14.94 40.38 -8.41
C GLY A 466 -15.96 40.64 -9.52
N HIS A 467 -17.13 41.20 -9.20
CA HIS A 467 -18.06 41.69 -10.23
C HIS A 467 -17.47 42.84 -11.02
N GLY A 468 -16.74 43.74 -10.34
CA GLY A 468 -15.95 44.80 -10.95
C GLY A 468 -14.94 44.27 -11.95
N VAL A 469 -14.09 43.35 -11.49
CA VAL A 469 -13.02 42.75 -12.30
C VAL A 469 -13.58 42.04 -13.52
N SER A 470 -14.54 41.12 -13.33
CA SER A 470 -15.12 40.35 -14.44
C SER A 470 -15.85 41.24 -15.45
N SER A 471 -16.51 42.31 -14.99
CA SER A 471 -17.19 43.28 -15.87
C SER A 471 -16.21 44.11 -16.69
N ARG A 472 -15.03 44.46 -16.15
CA ARG A 472 -13.97 45.21 -16.87
C ARG A 472 -13.19 44.33 -17.83
N LEU A 473 -12.86 43.10 -17.45
CA LEU A 473 -11.97 42.23 -18.21
C LEU A 473 -12.68 41.45 -19.34
N VAL A 474 -13.82 40.83 -19.04
CA VAL A 474 -14.46 39.89 -19.98
C VAL A 474 -15.01 40.62 -21.20
N GLY A 475 -14.62 40.15 -22.39
CA GLY A 475 -14.97 40.81 -23.65
C GLY A 475 -14.46 42.25 -23.75
N GLY A 476 -13.45 42.64 -22.96
CA GLY A 476 -12.95 44.01 -22.89
C GLY A 476 -14.00 45.01 -22.39
N GLY A 477 -14.68 44.69 -21.29
CA GLY A 477 -15.70 45.55 -20.69
C GLY A 477 -17.14 45.22 -21.09
N THR A 478 -17.38 44.05 -21.70
CA THR A 478 -18.68 43.71 -22.33
C THR A 478 -19.18 42.32 -21.96
N LEU A 479 -19.02 41.92 -20.69
CA LEU A 479 -19.59 40.69 -20.13
C LEU A 479 -21.09 40.56 -20.45
N GLY A 480 -21.83 41.68 -20.42
CA GLY A 480 -23.26 41.72 -20.74
C GLY A 480 -24.12 41.09 -19.65
N TYR A 481 -23.81 41.40 -18.38
CA TYR A 481 -24.42 40.80 -17.19
C TYR A 481 -25.95 40.75 -17.29
N ASN A 482 -26.50 39.54 -17.14
CA ASN A 482 -27.92 39.25 -17.09
C ASN A 482 -28.15 38.14 -16.07
N GLY A 483 -28.82 38.47 -14.96
CA GLY A 483 -28.96 37.58 -13.80
C GLY A 483 -29.68 36.25 -14.07
N GLY A 484 -30.38 36.11 -15.20
CA GLY A 484 -31.12 34.88 -15.54
C GLY A 484 -30.39 33.89 -16.44
N ASP A 485 -29.19 34.20 -16.93
CA ASP A 485 -28.47 33.34 -17.90
C ASP A 485 -27.01 33.08 -17.51
N GLN A 486 -26.28 32.36 -18.36
CA GLN A 486 -24.88 31.99 -18.09
C GLN A 486 -23.95 33.17 -17.84
N ARG A 487 -24.23 34.37 -18.34
CA ARG A 487 -23.38 35.55 -18.11
C ARG A 487 -23.48 36.03 -16.67
N GLY A 488 -24.69 36.09 -16.13
CA GLY A 488 -24.92 36.38 -14.72
C GLY A 488 -24.27 35.31 -13.84
N ALA A 489 -24.51 34.03 -14.14
CA ALA A 489 -23.92 32.92 -13.41
C ALA A 489 -22.38 32.93 -13.43
N LEU A 490 -21.75 33.22 -14.56
CA LEU A 490 -20.30 33.35 -14.64
C LEU A 490 -19.79 34.55 -13.84
N GLY A 491 -20.51 35.69 -13.86
CA GLY A 491 -20.22 36.84 -13.00
C GLY A 491 -20.18 36.45 -11.51
N GLU A 492 -21.23 35.80 -11.02
CA GLU A 492 -21.28 35.27 -9.64
C GLU A 492 -20.14 34.28 -9.35
N GLY A 493 -19.93 33.33 -10.27
CA GLY A 493 -18.93 32.29 -10.10
C GLY A 493 -17.50 32.85 -10.06
N TRP A 494 -17.17 33.82 -10.91
CA TRP A 494 -15.87 34.49 -10.89
C TRP A 494 -15.64 35.33 -9.65
N SER A 495 -16.69 35.98 -9.15
CA SER A 495 -16.65 36.71 -7.89
C SER A 495 -16.31 35.80 -6.71
N ASP A 496 -16.96 34.63 -6.63
CA ASP A 496 -16.60 33.60 -5.63
C ASP A 496 -15.18 33.07 -5.83
N VAL A 497 -14.75 32.89 -7.09
CA VAL A 497 -13.37 32.46 -7.42
C VAL A 497 -12.33 33.44 -6.89
N ILE A 498 -12.54 34.73 -7.11
CA ILE A 498 -11.65 35.78 -6.63
C ILE A 498 -11.60 35.76 -5.10
N SER A 499 -12.75 35.62 -4.45
CA SER A 499 -12.87 35.59 -2.99
C SER A 499 -12.09 34.44 -2.36
N TYR A 500 -12.37 33.19 -2.74
CA TYR A 500 -11.67 32.04 -2.15
C TYR A 500 -10.20 31.94 -2.57
N LEU A 501 -9.78 32.55 -3.70
CA LEU A 501 -8.36 32.61 -4.07
C LEU A 501 -7.61 33.60 -3.19
N LYS A 502 -8.26 34.72 -2.84
CA LYS A 502 -7.69 35.73 -1.95
C LYS A 502 -7.56 35.23 -0.52
N TRP A 503 -8.62 34.64 0.02
CA TRP A 503 -8.69 34.28 1.44
C TRP A 503 -8.27 32.84 1.74
N GLY A 504 -8.34 31.98 0.72
CA GLY A 504 -7.75 30.64 0.77
C GLY A 504 -8.67 29.58 1.38
N ASP A 505 -9.96 29.82 1.50
CA ASP A 505 -10.97 28.93 2.07
C ASP A 505 -11.91 28.35 1.02
N ALA A 506 -12.98 27.67 1.46
CA ALA A 506 -13.96 26.99 0.59
C ALA A 506 -15.39 27.50 0.81
N VAL A 507 -15.58 28.38 1.79
CA VAL A 507 -16.87 28.90 2.24
C VAL A 507 -16.83 30.40 1.99
N ILE A 508 -17.93 30.97 1.51
CA ILE A 508 -18.02 32.41 1.23
C ILE A 508 -19.09 32.98 2.15
N GLY A 509 -18.79 34.06 2.86
CA GLY A 509 -19.75 34.78 3.69
C GLY A 509 -20.23 33.99 4.91
N GLU A 510 -19.38 33.14 5.48
CA GLU A 510 -19.66 32.46 6.74
C GLU A 510 -19.80 33.42 7.91
N TYR A 511 -19.10 34.55 7.89
CA TYR A 511 -19.19 35.54 8.95
C TYR A 511 -20.58 36.17 8.94
N VAL A 512 -21.02 36.75 7.82
CA VAL A 512 -22.33 37.42 7.72
C VAL A 512 -23.54 36.52 8.00
N THR A 513 -23.41 35.21 7.77
CA THR A 513 -24.47 34.23 8.04
C THR A 513 -24.33 33.53 9.39
N GLY A 514 -23.15 33.58 10.00
CA GLY A 514 -22.78 32.74 11.15
C GLY A 514 -22.73 31.24 10.83
N ASN A 515 -22.66 30.86 9.54
CA ASN A 515 -22.68 29.48 9.09
C ASN A 515 -21.34 29.08 8.45
N ALA A 516 -20.42 28.56 9.28
CA ALA A 516 -19.12 28.06 8.84
C ALA A 516 -19.17 26.82 7.93
N GLY A 517 -20.35 26.22 7.70
CA GLY A 517 -20.49 25.03 6.85
C GLY A 517 -20.73 25.34 5.38
N THR A 518 -21.52 26.37 5.07
CA THR A 518 -21.89 26.71 3.69
C THR A 518 -21.91 28.21 3.40
N GLY A 519 -21.79 29.06 4.42
CA GLY A 519 -21.88 30.51 4.29
C GLY A 519 -23.16 30.96 3.59
N ILE A 520 -23.03 31.82 2.59
CA ILE A 520 -24.15 32.32 1.75
C ILE A 520 -24.50 31.39 0.59
N ARG A 521 -23.69 30.36 0.32
CA ARG A 521 -23.88 29.43 -0.81
C ARG A 521 -24.59 28.16 -0.37
N SER A 522 -25.00 27.33 -1.33
CA SER A 522 -25.72 26.09 -1.02
C SER A 522 -24.84 25.01 -0.40
N VAL A 523 -23.52 25.07 -0.62
CA VAL A 523 -22.51 24.12 -0.17
C VAL A 523 -21.12 24.79 -0.19
N ALA A 524 -20.18 24.33 0.64
CA ALA A 524 -18.77 24.70 0.51
C ALA A 524 -18.17 24.12 -0.79
N TYR A 525 -17.23 24.83 -1.42
CA TYR A 525 -16.72 24.43 -2.74
C TYR A 525 -15.92 23.13 -2.73
N ASP A 526 -15.22 22.84 -1.63
CA ASP A 526 -14.45 21.60 -1.43
C ASP A 526 -15.33 20.34 -1.30
N THR A 527 -16.62 20.50 -1.02
CA THR A 527 -17.61 19.41 -0.90
C THR A 527 -18.71 19.49 -1.95
N SER A 528 -18.63 20.46 -2.87
CA SER A 528 -19.65 20.71 -3.88
C SER A 528 -19.72 19.59 -4.93
N THR A 529 -20.90 19.00 -5.09
CA THR A 529 -21.20 18.00 -6.14
C THR A 529 -21.88 18.60 -7.37
N ARG A 530 -21.94 19.94 -7.47
CA ARG A 530 -22.55 20.61 -8.61
C ARG A 530 -21.78 20.31 -9.88
N THR A 531 -22.53 20.00 -10.93
CA THR A 531 -22.02 19.71 -12.27
C THR A 531 -22.76 20.59 -13.28
N PHE A 532 -22.32 20.58 -14.53
CA PHE A 532 -23.00 21.32 -15.60
C PHE A 532 -24.43 20.82 -15.83
N GLN A 533 -24.75 19.55 -15.52
CA GLN A 533 -26.13 19.05 -15.48
C GLN A 533 -26.99 19.71 -14.40
N SER A 534 -26.40 20.31 -13.37
CA SER A 534 -27.12 21.00 -12.30
C SER A 534 -27.66 22.37 -12.75
N TYR A 535 -27.37 22.81 -13.98
CA TYR A 535 -27.79 24.11 -14.49
C TYR A 535 -29.33 24.23 -14.56
N ASP A 536 -29.88 25.24 -13.91
CA ASP A 536 -31.32 25.53 -13.90
C ASP A 536 -31.62 26.80 -14.71
N THR A 537 -32.31 26.63 -15.85
CA THR A 537 -32.76 27.73 -16.72
C THR A 537 -33.88 28.57 -16.09
N ASN A 538 -34.46 28.13 -14.97
CA ASN A 538 -35.47 28.88 -14.23
C ASN A 538 -34.88 29.63 -13.02
N SER A 539 -33.55 29.56 -12.83
CA SER A 539 -32.87 30.33 -11.80
C SER A 539 -33.05 31.81 -12.13
N GLY A 540 -33.89 32.51 -11.36
CA GLY A 540 -34.10 33.96 -11.52
C GLY A 540 -32.91 34.82 -11.10
N SER A 541 -31.81 34.18 -10.68
CA SER A 541 -30.58 34.79 -10.18
C SER A 541 -29.36 33.95 -10.61
N GLY A 542 -28.22 34.62 -10.78
CA GLY A 542 -26.98 33.98 -11.22
C GLY A 542 -26.39 33.02 -10.19
N HIS A 543 -26.66 33.23 -8.89
CA HIS A 543 -25.89 32.62 -7.79
C HIS A 543 -25.84 31.09 -7.86
N GLY A 544 -27.00 30.43 -7.94
CA GLY A 544 -27.07 28.96 -7.88
C GLY A 544 -26.39 28.26 -9.06
N ASN A 545 -26.42 28.89 -10.24
CA ASN A 545 -25.71 28.41 -11.42
C ASN A 545 -24.22 28.82 -11.39
N GLY A 546 -23.88 29.94 -10.76
CA GLY A 546 -22.49 30.40 -10.58
C GLY A 546 -21.66 29.46 -9.72
N GLU A 547 -22.27 28.81 -8.73
CA GLU A 547 -21.62 27.75 -7.96
C GLU A 547 -21.09 26.60 -8.86
N ILE A 548 -21.67 26.34 -10.04
CA ILE A 548 -21.15 25.32 -10.96
C ILE A 548 -19.76 25.72 -11.49
N TRP A 549 -19.60 26.99 -11.87
CA TRP A 549 -18.34 27.53 -12.39
C TRP A 549 -17.28 27.59 -11.29
N ALA A 550 -17.64 28.18 -10.14
CA ALA A 550 -16.75 28.31 -9.00
C ALA A 550 -16.23 26.95 -8.53
N SER A 551 -17.08 25.93 -8.43
CA SER A 551 -16.63 24.59 -8.03
C SER A 551 -15.68 23.95 -9.05
N ALA A 552 -15.89 24.16 -10.36
CA ALA A 552 -14.98 23.63 -11.39
C ALA A 552 -13.58 24.24 -11.30
N VAL A 553 -13.51 25.55 -11.05
CA VAL A 553 -12.24 26.26 -10.87
C VAL A 553 -11.59 25.91 -9.53
N TYR A 554 -12.38 25.63 -8.50
CA TYR A 554 -11.88 25.17 -7.20
C TYR A 554 -11.15 23.81 -7.29
N ASP A 555 -11.64 22.87 -8.10
CA ASP A 555 -10.97 21.58 -8.33
C ASP A 555 -9.60 21.74 -9.00
N ILE A 556 -9.43 22.76 -9.85
CA ILE A 556 -8.15 23.12 -10.46
C ILE A 556 -7.21 23.69 -9.40
N ARG A 557 -7.70 24.65 -8.59
CA ARG A 557 -6.93 25.34 -7.54
C ARG A 557 -6.19 24.37 -6.63
N ALA A 558 -6.84 23.27 -6.21
CA ALA A 558 -6.26 22.30 -5.28
C ALA A 558 -4.98 21.62 -5.82
N GLN A 559 -4.82 21.57 -7.14
CA GLN A 559 -3.74 20.86 -7.82
C GLN A 559 -2.86 21.78 -8.69
N PHE A 560 -3.16 23.08 -8.72
CA PHE A 560 -2.49 24.01 -9.62
C PHE A 560 -1.02 24.24 -9.20
N PRO A 561 -0.04 24.09 -10.11
CA PRO A 561 1.36 24.28 -9.79
C PRO A 561 1.67 25.69 -9.26
N GLY A 562 2.31 25.75 -8.09
CA GLY A 562 2.67 27.02 -7.44
C GLY A 562 1.55 27.63 -6.57
N GLY A 563 0.38 27.00 -6.49
CA GLY A 563 -0.68 27.34 -5.54
C GLY A 563 -1.60 28.47 -6.01
N VAL A 564 -2.15 29.23 -5.04
CA VAL A 564 -3.23 30.19 -5.27
C VAL A 564 -2.82 31.40 -6.10
N GLU A 565 -1.61 31.93 -5.92
CA GLU A 565 -1.15 33.16 -6.57
C GLU A 565 -0.97 32.98 -8.10
N PRO A 566 -0.32 31.91 -8.61
CA PRO A 566 -0.33 31.62 -10.05
C PRO A 566 -1.73 31.30 -10.59
N MET A 567 -2.59 30.66 -9.80
CA MET A 567 -3.97 30.39 -10.19
C MET A 567 -4.79 31.68 -10.35
N ALA A 568 -4.62 32.65 -9.45
CA ALA A 568 -5.26 33.96 -9.54
C ALA A 568 -4.83 34.70 -10.82
N THR A 569 -3.52 34.67 -11.12
CA THR A 569 -2.99 35.24 -12.38
C THR A 569 -3.63 34.58 -13.60
N LEU A 570 -3.71 33.24 -13.63
CA LEU A 570 -4.36 32.51 -14.71
C LEU A 570 -5.84 32.86 -14.84
N VAL A 571 -6.58 32.99 -13.74
CA VAL A 571 -8.00 33.36 -13.76
C VAL A 571 -8.22 34.75 -14.35
N LEU A 572 -7.40 35.74 -13.99
CA LEU A 572 -7.49 37.09 -14.55
C LEU A 572 -7.15 37.11 -16.05
N ASP A 573 -6.10 36.41 -16.46
CA ASP A 573 -5.75 36.28 -17.88
C ASP A 573 -6.82 35.51 -18.67
N ALA A 574 -7.47 34.54 -18.05
CA ALA A 574 -8.61 33.82 -18.62
C ALA A 574 -9.81 34.74 -18.85
N MET A 575 -10.11 35.65 -17.92
CA MET A 575 -11.15 36.66 -18.10
C MET A 575 -10.83 37.56 -19.30
N LYS A 576 -9.58 38.04 -19.44
CA LYS A 576 -9.12 38.83 -20.60
C LYS A 576 -9.24 38.06 -21.92
N ALA A 577 -8.99 36.75 -21.89
CA ALA A 577 -9.10 35.87 -23.05
C ALA A 577 -10.55 35.45 -23.38
N THR A 578 -11.49 35.66 -22.46
CA THR A 578 -12.90 35.26 -22.62
C THR A 578 -13.65 36.28 -23.49
N PRO A 579 -14.41 35.84 -24.51
CA PRO A 579 -15.15 36.74 -25.39
C PRO A 579 -16.33 37.42 -24.67
N ALA A 580 -16.87 38.46 -25.30
CA ALA A 580 -18.09 39.12 -24.86
C ALA A 580 -19.30 38.18 -24.90
N ASN A 581 -20.24 38.35 -23.96
CA ASN A 581 -21.42 37.49 -23.80
C ASN A 581 -21.10 35.98 -23.76
N PRO A 582 -20.19 35.53 -22.87
CA PRO A 582 -19.70 34.16 -22.88
C PRO A 582 -20.72 33.15 -22.35
N THR A 583 -20.65 31.93 -22.88
CA THR A 583 -21.13 30.72 -22.21
C THR A 583 -20.06 30.14 -21.27
N PHE A 584 -20.42 29.16 -20.45
CA PHE A 584 -19.45 28.41 -19.62
C PHE A 584 -18.36 27.74 -20.46
N ILE A 585 -18.72 27.30 -21.69
CA ILE A 585 -17.76 26.72 -22.63
C ILE A 585 -16.77 27.79 -23.12
N ASP A 586 -17.24 29.00 -23.39
CA ASP A 586 -16.38 30.12 -23.79
C ASP A 586 -15.42 30.51 -22.66
N ALA A 587 -15.92 30.60 -21.42
CA ALA A 587 -15.12 30.89 -20.24
C ALA A 587 -14.04 29.81 -19.98
N ARG A 588 -14.40 28.52 -20.07
CA ARG A 588 -13.45 27.39 -19.98
C ARG A 588 -12.36 27.50 -21.05
N ASN A 589 -12.76 27.78 -22.29
CA ASN A 589 -11.83 27.93 -23.39
C ASN A 589 -10.93 29.18 -23.22
N GLY A 590 -11.43 30.24 -22.60
CA GLY A 590 -10.64 31.40 -22.17
C GLY A 590 -9.54 31.00 -21.19
N LEU A 591 -9.87 30.18 -20.18
CA LEU A 591 -8.89 29.64 -19.22
C LEU A 591 -7.82 28.77 -19.90
N LEU A 592 -8.23 27.86 -20.79
CA LEU A 592 -7.30 27.04 -21.58
C LEU A 592 -6.41 27.88 -22.50
N THR A 593 -6.94 28.98 -23.06
CA THR A 593 -6.18 29.89 -23.92
C THR A 593 -5.15 30.67 -23.11
N ALA A 594 -5.52 31.15 -21.92
CA ALA A 594 -4.62 31.87 -21.02
C ALA A 594 -3.49 30.97 -20.48
N ASP A 595 -3.78 29.70 -20.19
CA ASP A 595 -2.79 28.73 -19.72
C ASP A 595 -1.72 28.41 -20.78
N GLY A 596 -2.05 28.54 -22.07
CA GLY A 596 -1.13 28.24 -23.16
C GLY A 596 -0.72 26.76 -23.27
N GLY A 597 -1.40 25.86 -22.54
CA GLY A 597 -1.20 24.42 -22.56
C GLY A 597 -0.24 23.87 -21.51
N ALA A 598 0.26 24.69 -20.58
CA ALA A 598 1.15 24.24 -19.52
C ALA A 598 0.48 23.25 -18.54
N ASN A 599 -0.82 23.43 -18.29
CA ASN A 599 -1.63 22.63 -17.37
C ASN A 599 -2.88 22.06 -18.07
N LEU A 600 -2.78 21.83 -19.38
CA LEU A 600 -3.89 21.42 -20.25
C LEU A 600 -4.71 20.26 -19.64
N CYS A 601 -4.03 19.19 -19.22
CA CYS A 601 -4.72 17.99 -18.75
C CYS A 601 -5.35 18.17 -17.37
N LEU A 602 -4.74 18.92 -16.45
CA LEU A 602 -5.36 19.26 -15.17
C LEU A 602 -6.66 20.04 -15.39
N ILE A 603 -6.61 21.08 -16.21
CA ILE A 603 -7.76 21.94 -16.49
C ILE A 603 -8.89 21.13 -17.13
N TRP A 604 -8.57 20.33 -18.17
CA TRP A 604 -9.57 19.50 -18.83
C TRP A 604 -10.18 18.46 -17.90
N SER A 605 -9.39 17.78 -17.07
CA SER A 605 -9.89 16.79 -16.12
C SER A 605 -10.82 17.39 -15.08
N ALA A 606 -10.49 18.57 -14.52
CA ALA A 606 -11.36 19.25 -13.57
C ALA A 606 -12.72 19.63 -14.19
N PHE A 607 -12.70 20.25 -15.38
CA PHE A 607 -13.94 20.61 -16.06
C PHE A 607 -14.74 19.37 -16.50
N ALA A 608 -14.09 18.35 -17.06
CA ALA A 608 -14.74 17.10 -17.45
C ALA A 608 -15.35 16.36 -16.25
N GLY A 609 -14.67 16.34 -15.10
CA GLY A 609 -15.20 15.81 -13.84
C GLY A 609 -16.50 16.48 -13.40
N ARG A 610 -16.73 17.73 -13.81
CA ARG A 610 -17.99 18.47 -13.60
C ARG A 610 -18.90 18.54 -14.83
N GLY A 611 -18.67 17.72 -15.86
CA GLY A 611 -19.49 17.64 -17.07
C GLY A 611 -19.16 18.71 -18.13
N LEU A 612 -18.19 19.58 -17.92
CA LEU A 612 -17.73 20.59 -18.88
C LEU A 612 -16.60 20.04 -19.79
N GLY A 613 -16.66 18.76 -20.17
CA GLY A 613 -15.67 18.09 -21.03
C GLY A 613 -15.74 18.47 -22.51
N VAL A 614 -14.91 17.84 -23.33
CA VAL A 614 -14.68 18.22 -24.74
C VAL A 614 -15.94 18.18 -25.62
N ASP A 615 -16.86 17.24 -25.34
CA ASP A 615 -18.11 17.07 -26.10
C ASP A 615 -19.31 17.79 -25.49
N SER A 616 -19.10 18.62 -24.45
CA SER A 616 -20.18 19.41 -23.87
C SER A 616 -20.72 20.44 -24.87
N THR A 617 -22.02 20.72 -24.80
CA THR A 617 -22.69 21.72 -25.66
C THR A 617 -23.62 22.60 -24.85
N THR A 618 -23.76 23.86 -25.24
CA THR A 618 -24.59 24.82 -24.52
C THR A 618 -25.01 26.02 -25.39
N GLY A 619 -25.91 26.83 -24.84
CA GLY A 619 -26.30 28.16 -25.28
C GLY A 619 -26.62 29.01 -24.06
N LEU A 620 -26.68 30.34 -24.20
CA LEU A 620 -26.76 31.28 -23.08
C LEU A 620 -27.88 30.96 -22.08
N ASP A 621 -29.07 30.62 -22.58
CA ASP A 621 -30.29 30.32 -21.80
C ASP A 621 -30.91 29.00 -22.27
N THR A 622 -30.11 27.94 -22.27
CA THR A 622 -30.57 26.59 -22.64
C THR A 622 -30.03 25.57 -21.65
N VAL A 623 -30.76 24.47 -21.48
CA VAL A 623 -30.26 23.32 -20.71
C VAL A 623 -29.01 22.76 -21.41
N PRO A 624 -27.85 22.75 -20.73
CA PRO A 624 -26.62 22.26 -21.32
C PRO A 624 -26.63 20.74 -21.50
N THR A 625 -25.85 20.24 -22.45
CA THR A 625 -25.49 18.82 -22.54
C THR A 625 -24.07 18.68 -22.02
N ALA A 626 -23.90 17.97 -20.91
CA ALA A 626 -22.57 17.78 -20.35
C ALA A 626 -21.90 16.49 -20.82
N SER A 627 -20.57 16.50 -20.75
CA SER A 627 -19.68 15.40 -21.14
C SER A 627 -18.56 15.28 -20.12
N ALA A 628 -18.22 14.04 -19.76
CA ALA A 628 -17.04 13.74 -18.95
C ALA A 628 -15.80 13.40 -19.81
N ALA A 629 -15.88 13.58 -21.13
CA ALA A 629 -14.77 13.30 -22.02
C ALA A 629 -13.65 14.35 -21.86
N ILE A 630 -12.41 13.87 -21.79
CA ILE A 630 -11.18 14.65 -21.84
C ILE A 630 -10.50 14.50 -23.21
N PRO A 631 -9.54 15.36 -23.58
CA PRO A 631 -8.72 15.14 -24.76
C PRO A 631 -8.00 13.78 -24.71
N PRO A 632 -7.97 13.01 -25.81
CA PRO A 632 -7.32 11.69 -25.83
C PRO A 632 -5.86 11.72 -25.40
N GLU A 633 -5.15 12.81 -25.68
CA GLU A 633 -3.75 13.02 -25.28
C GLU A 633 -3.55 13.15 -23.77
N CYS A 634 -4.60 13.47 -23.01
CA CYS A 634 -4.59 13.55 -21.54
C CYS A 634 -5.02 12.25 -20.87
N ALA A 635 -5.63 11.32 -21.61
CA ALA A 635 -6.12 10.08 -21.03
C ALA A 635 -4.96 9.10 -20.77
N PRO A 636 -4.92 8.45 -19.59
CA PRO A 636 -3.97 7.39 -19.36
C PRO A 636 -4.31 6.18 -20.24
N THR A 637 -3.32 5.36 -20.56
CA THR A 637 -3.48 4.11 -21.30
C THR A 637 -3.01 2.96 -20.45
N ALA A 638 -3.94 2.10 -20.01
CA ALA A 638 -3.62 0.86 -19.32
C ALA A 638 -2.97 -0.14 -20.29
N ASP A 639 -2.03 -0.93 -19.75
CA ASP A 639 -1.45 -2.09 -20.41
C ASP A 639 -1.38 -3.20 -19.36
N ALA A 640 -2.19 -4.25 -19.51
CA ALA A 640 -2.23 -5.40 -18.60
C ALA A 640 -1.06 -6.38 -18.83
N GLY A 641 -0.22 -6.13 -19.85
CA GLY A 641 0.87 -7.00 -20.28
C GLY A 641 0.38 -8.35 -20.81
N GLY A 642 1.24 -9.36 -20.71
CA GLY A 642 0.92 -10.72 -21.11
C GLY A 642 0.74 -10.91 -22.63
N PRO A 643 0.00 -11.96 -23.06
CA PRO A 643 -0.63 -13.00 -22.23
C PRO A 643 0.41 -13.76 -21.40
N TYR A 644 0.00 -14.23 -20.22
CA TYR A 644 0.87 -14.94 -19.27
C TYR A 644 0.63 -16.45 -19.36
N VAL A 645 1.66 -17.24 -19.08
CA VAL A 645 1.57 -18.70 -19.02
C VAL A 645 2.32 -19.19 -17.78
N THR A 646 1.69 -20.02 -16.98
CA THR A 646 2.28 -20.65 -15.79
C THR A 646 1.77 -22.08 -15.64
N PRO A 647 2.55 -23.04 -15.13
CA PRO A 647 1.99 -24.30 -14.68
C PRO A 647 1.15 -24.09 -13.41
N GLU A 648 0.17 -24.95 -13.18
CA GLU A 648 -0.55 -24.99 -11.90
C GLU A 648 0.41 -25.22 -10.71
N GLY A 649 -0.04 -24.83 -9.52
CA GLY A 649 0.80 -24.75 -8.32
C GLY A 649 1.77 -23.55 -8.31
N THR A 650 2.05 -22.93 -9.46
CA THR A 650 3.03 -21.84 -9.61
C THR A 650 2.37 -20.50 -9.90
N ASP A 651 2.50 -19.55 -8.97
CA ASP A 651 1.93 -18.20 -9.13
C ASP A 651 2.53 -17.47 -10.34
N ALA A 652 1.70 -16.76 -11.10
CA ALA A 652 2.16 -15.94 -12.24
C ALA A 652 2.44 -14.50 -11.81
N ALA A 653 3.62 -13.98 -12.13
CA ALA A 653 3.96 -12.58 -11.92
C ALA A 653 3.37 -11.71 -13.05
N LEU A 654 2.46 -10.82 -12.70
CA LEU A 654 1.82 -9.89 -13.64
C LEU A 654 2.59 -8.58 -13.71
N THR A 655 2.38 -7.80 -14.77
CA THR A 655 2.95 -6.46 -14.88
C THR A 655 2.06 -5.52 -15.68
N ALA A 656 1.91 -4.30 -15.17
CA ALA A 656 1.30 -3.17 -15.88
C ALA A 656 2.33 -2.11 -16.29
N ALA A 657 3.61 -2.49 -16.40
CA ALA A 657 4.72 -1.55 -16.65
C ALA A 657 4.65 -0.84 -18.00
N GLY A 658 3.86 -1.34 -18.96
CA GLY A 658 3.61 -0.67 -20.24
C GLY A 658 2.57 0.45 -20.16
N SER A 659 1.91 0.63 -19.02
CA SER A 659 0.91 1.67 -18.81
C SER A 659 1.52 3.07 -18.92
N THR A 660 0.79 4.01 -19.54
CA THR A 660 1.26 5.38 -19.76
C THR A 660 0.24 6.41 -19.25
N SER A 661 0.73 7.58 -18.86
CA SER A 661 -0.05 8.61 -18.17
C SER A 661 -0.82 9.56 -19.12
N GLY A 662 -0.58 9.44 -20.43
CA GLY A 662 -1.05 10.34 -21.49
C GLY A 662 0.10 10.69 -22.43
N SER A 663 -0.22 11.24 -23.60
CA SER A 663 0.79 11.67 -24.60
C SER A 663 1.10 13.16 -24.54
N ASP A 664 0.26 13.97 -23.90
CA ASP A 664 0.54 15.38 -23.63
C ASP A 664 1.58 15.54 -22.51
N ALA A 665 2.36 16.61 -22.57
CA ALA A 665 3.41 16.88 -21.59
C ALA A 665 2.87 17.22 -20.19
N SER A 666 1.63 17.72 -20.11
CA SER A 666 0.94 18.06 -18.86
C SER A 666 0.12 16.90 -18.28
N ALA A 667 0.16 15.71 -18.90
CA ALA A 667 -0.62 14.56 -18.45
C ALA A 667 -0.23 14.12 -17.03
N GLY A 668 -1.23 13.75 -16.23
CA GLY A 668 -1.04 13.43 -14.82
C GLY A 668 -0.27 12.13 -14.66
N ALA A 669 0.68 12.04 -13.73
CA ALA A 669 1.40 10.81 -13.48
C ALA A 669 0.45 9.69 -12.98
N ILE A 670 0.72 8.43 -13.31
CA ILE A 670 -0.06 7.30 -12.78
C ILE A 670 0.14 7.23 -11.26
N THR A 671 -0.96 7.28 -10.51
CA THR A 671 -0.97 7.22 -9.03
C THR A 671 -1.56 5.93 -8.49
N GLY A 672 -2.41 5.24 -9.26
CA GLY A 672 -3.11 4.02 -8.85
C GLY A 672 -3.04 2.91 -9.89
N TYR A 673 -2.94 1.67 -9.39
CA TYR A 673 -3.12 0.43 -10.14
C TYR A 673 -4.04 -0.47 -9.32
N ALA A 674 -5.10 -0.94 -9.93
CA ALA A 674 -6.11 -1.80 -9.34
C ALA A 674 -6.39 -2.95 -10.32
N TRP A 675 -6.41 -4.18 -9.85
CA TRP A 675 -6.52 -5.37 -10.70
C TRP A 675 -7.82 -6.12 -10.43
N ASP A 676 -8.39 -6.62 -11.52
CA ASP A 676 -9.48 -7.58 -11.59
C ASP A 676 -8.84 -8.93 -11.97
N LEU A 677 -8.67 -9.83 -11.02
CA LEU A 677 -8.02 -11.13 -11.18
C LEU A 677 -9.01 -12.28 -11.26
N ASP A 678 -10.27 -12.08 -10.90
CA ASP A 678 -11.33 -13.10 -10.98
C ASP A 678 -12.37 -12.85 -12.09
N ASN A 679 -12.25 -11.72 -12.78
CA ASN A 679 -13.10 -11.26 -13.89
C ASN A 679 -14.57 -11.07 -13.47
N ASP A 680 -14.80 -10.55 -12.26
CA ASP A 680 -16.13 -10.11 -11.81
C ASP A 680 -16.47 -8.67 -12.24
N GLY A 681 -15.49 -7.95 -12.82
CA GLY A 681 -15.61 -6.55 -13.27
C GLY A 681 -15.29 -5.52 -12.18
N GLN A 682 -14.89 -5.95 -11.00
CA GLN A 682 -14.39 -5.14 -9.90
C GLN A 682 -12.86 -5.19 -9.91
N TYR A 683 -12.25 -4.03 -9.67
CA TYR A 683 -10.78 -3.91 -9.63
C TYR A 683 -10.31 -3.85 -8.17
N ASP A 684 -10.59 -4.87 -7.37
CA ASP A 684 -10.31 -4.91 -5.93
C ASP A 684 -9.46 -6.10 -5.45
N ASP A 685 -9.01 -6.96 -6.36
CA ASP A 685 -8.23 -8.17 -6.04
C ASP A 685 -6.77 -7.88 -5.68
N ALA A 686 -6.15 -6.94 -6.38
CA ALA A 686 -4.76 -6.57 -6.14
C ALA A 686 -4.47 -5.12 -6.50
N THR A 687 -3.39 -4.59 -5.95
CA THR A 687 -2.91 -3.23 -6.23
C THR A 687 -1.44 -3.22 -6.60
N GLY A 688 -1.01 -2.14 -7.25
CA GLY A 688 0.37 -1.92 -7.67
C GLY A 688 0.69 -2.45 -9.08
N PRO A 689 1.86 -2.08 -9.61
CA PRO A 689 2.22 -2.33 -11.02
C PRO A 689 2.65 -3.78 -11.31
N THR A 690 2.90 -4.60 -10.28
CA THR A 690 3.39 -5.99 -10.44
C THR A 690 2.79 -6.94 -9.39
N PRO A 691 1.48 -7.20 -9.41
CA PRO A 691 0.88 -8.17 -8.49
C PRO A 691 1.17 -9.61 -8.92
N SER A 692 0.76 -10.56 -8.08
CA SER A 692 0.87 -12.00 -8.35
C SER A 692 -0.52 -12.60 -8.55
N PHE A 693 -0.71 -13.38 -9.60
CA PHE A 693 -1.92 -14.17 -9.82
C PHE A 693 -1.76 -15.54 -9.14
N THR A 694 -2.65 -15.84 -8.19
CA THR A 694 -2.55 -17.02 -7.31
C THR A 694 -3.64 -18.07 -7.56
N SER A 695 -4.60 -17.79 -8.46
CA SER A 695 -5.66 -18.73 -8.83
C SER A 695 -5.13 -19.75 -9.83
N VAL A 696 -4.12 -20.50 -9.39
CA VAL A 696 -3.32 -21.45 -10.19
C VAL A 696 -3.51 -22.89 -9.71
N GLY A 697 -4.63 -23.17 -9.03
CA GLY A 697 -4.93 -24.51 -8.50
C GLY A 697 -5.70 -25.40 -9.45
N GLN A 698 -6.09 -24.87 -10.61
CA GLN A 698 -6.74 -25.57 -11.70
C GLN A 698 -6.14 -25.02 -13.00
N ASP A 699 -6.00 -25.87 -14.00
CA ASP A 699 -5.64 -25.47 -15.35
C ASP A 699 -6.75 -24.61 -16.02
N GLY A 700 -6.38 -23.88 -17.08
CA GLY A 700 -7.35 -23.13 -17.87
C GLY A 700 -6.88 -21.75 -18.29
N VAL A 701 -7.82 -20.95 -18.81
CA VAL A 701 -7.54 -19.59 -19.27
C VAL A 701 -8.36 -18.61 -18.45
N TYR A 702 -7.67 -17.82 -17.63
CA TYR A 702 -8.26 -16.85 -16.72
C TYR A 702 -8.12 -15.44 -17.32
N PRO A 703 -9.22 -14.77 -17.69
CA PRO A 703 -9.19 -13.36 -18.03
C PRO A 703 -8.83 -12.53 -16.80
N ILE A 704 -8.02 -11.50 -16.99
CA ILE A 704 -7.63 -10.54 -15.97
C ILE A 704 -7.75 -9.12 -16.53
N GLY A 705 -7.95 -8.14 -15.66
CA GLY A 705 -8.01 -6.72 -15.98
C GLY A 705 -7.11 -5.89 -15.08
N VAL A 706 -6.63 -4.77 -15.61
CA VAL A 706 -6.04 -3.70 -14.81
C VAL A 706 -6.76 -2.39 -15.08
N GLN A 707 -7.05 -1.65 -14.01
CA GLN A 707 -7.47 -0.26 -14.04
C GLN A 707 -6.32 0.58 -13.49
N ILE A 708 -5.91 1.58 -14.27
CA ILE A 708 -4.97 2.59 -13.80
C ILE A 708 -5.69 3.91 -13.55
N THR A 709 -5.19 4.67 -12.58
CA THR A 709 -5.68 6.01 -12.25
C THR A 709 -4.51 6.98 -12.26
N ASP A 710 -4.68 8.13 -12.90
CA ASP A 710 -3.67 9.20 -12.90
C ASP A 710 -3.84 10.20 -11.74
N ALA A 711 -2.94 11.17 -11.65
CA ALA A 711 -2.93 12.19 -10.61
C ALA A 711 -4.16 13.11 -10.62
N PHE A 712 -4.86 13.20 -11.76
CA PHE A 712 -6.04 14.04 -11.93
C PHE A 712 -7.35 13.22 -11.83
N GLY A 713 -7.26 11.93 -11.48
CA GLY A 713 -8.39 11.04 -11.29
C GLY A 713 -8.93 10.40 -12.57
N ASN A 714 -8.27 10.56 -13.72
CA ASN A 714 -8.68 9.89 -14.94
C ASN A 714 -8.32 8.41 -14.86
N THR A 715 -9.20 7.55 -15.38
CA THR A 715 -9.01 6.09 -15.36
C THR A 715 -8.94 5.49 -16.75
N SER A 716 -8.26 4.36 -16.87
CA SER A 716 -8.16 3.55 -18.08
C SER A 716 -8.07 2.09 -17.71
N THR A 717 -8.65 1.21 -18.53
CA THR A 717 -8.64 -0.23 -18.28
C THR A 717 -8.10 -0.99 -19.47
N ASP A 718 -7.38 -2.07 -19.20
CA ASP A 718 -6.91 -3.03 -20.21
C ASP A 718 -7.06 -4.45 -19.67
N THR A 719 -7.19 -5.43 -20.56
CA THR A 719 -7.39 -6.84 -20.19
C THR A 719 -6.37 -7.74 -20.85
N SER A 720 -6.02 -8.81 -20.14
CA SER A 720 -5.12 -9.86 -20.61
C SER A 720 -5.62 -11.23 -20.11
N THR A 721 -4.81 -12.26 -20.28
CA THR A 721 -5.14 -13.61 -19.81
C THR A 721 -3.95 -14.28 -19.16
N VAL A 722 -4.21 -15.08 -18.12
CA VAL A 722 -3.27 -16.07 -17.58
C VAL A 722 -3.71 -17.45 -18.03
N THR A 723 -2.87 -18.15 -18.79
CA THR A 723 -3.06 -19.57 -19.09
C THR A 723 -2.33 -20.40 -18.05
N VAL A 724 -3.09 -21.11 -17.21
CA VAL A 724 -2.57 -22.12 -16.29
C VAL A 724 -2.53 -23.46 -17.03
N THR A 725 -1.38 -24.11 -17.07
CA THR A 725 -1.22 -25.41 -17.76
C THR A 725 -1.19 -26.55 -16.74
N ASN A 726 -1.89 -27.64 -17.04
CA ASN A 726 -1.90 -28.86 -16.22
C ASN A 726 -0.48 -29.43 -15.95
N VAL A 727 -0.27 -29.96 -14.74
CA VAL A 727 0.87 -30.68 -14.21
C VAL A 727 0.42 -32.02 -13.60
N ALA A 728 0.47 -33.07 -14.42
CA ALA A 728 0.16 -34.45 -14.06
C ALA A 728 0.48 -34.92 -12.60
N PRO A 729 -0.40 -35.73 -11.98
CA PRO A 729 -0.27 -36.14 -10.57
C PRO A 729 0.89 -37.10 -10.37
N THR A 730 1.59 -36.97 -9.26
CA THR A 730 2.70 -37.84 -8.86
C THR A 730 2.24 -38.92 -7.88
N VAL A 731 2.79 -40.13 -8.00
CA VAL A 731 2.45 -41.29 -7.14
C VAL A 731 3.68 -41.70 -6.35
N ALA A 732 3.50 -41.96 -5.05
CA ALA A 732 4.51 -42.57 -4.19
C ALA A 732 3.89 -43.75 -3.42
N ILE A 733 4.48 -44.94 -3.57
CA ILE A 733 4.08 -46.15 -2.86
C ILE A 733 5.05 -46.41 -1.70
N ASP A 734 4.53 -46.70 -0.50
CA ASP A 734 5.36 -47.08 0.63
C ASP A 734 5.98 -48.47 0.41
N ALA A 735 7.20 -48.67 0.92
CA ALA A 735 7.91 -49.94 0.78
C ALA A 735 7.10 -51.10 1.39
N ILE A 736 6.88 -52.16 0.61
CA ILE A 736 6.09 -53.32 1.02
C ILE A 736 7.00 -54.32 1.74
N THR A 737 6.63 -54.69 2.98
CA THR A 737 7.36 -55.72 3.73
C THR A 737 7.10 -57.12 3.16
N PRO A 738 8.14 -57.97 2.99
CA PRO A 738 7.95 -59.35 2.55
C PRO A 738 7.02 -60.14 3.47
N ILE A 739 6.23 -61.02 2.88
CA ILE A 739 5.31 -61.94 3.56
C ILE A 739 5.48 -63.37 3.01
N ASP A 740 4.91 -64.34 3.70
CA ASP A 740 4.71 -65.68 3.14
C ASP A 740 3.38 -65.71 2.36
N GLU A 741 3.22 -66.65 1.43
CA GLU A 741 1.95 -66.86 0.73
C GLU A 741 0.79 -67.12 1.70
N PHE A 742 -0.44 -66.90 1.23
CA PHE A 742 -1.63 -66.72 2.07
C PHE A 742 -1.56 -65.49 3.01
N GLY A 743 -0.43 -64.79 3.08
CA GLY A 743 -0.28 -63.55 3.82
C GLY A 743 -1.04 -62.38 3.18
N THR A 744 -1.39 -61.41 4.02
CA THR A 744 -2.02 -60.14 3.58
C THR A 744 -1.03 -59.01 3.74
N VAL A 745 -0.75 -58.28 2.67
CA VAL A 745 -0.03 -57.00 2.71
C VAL A 745 -1.01 -55.85 2.90
N ASN A 746 -0.56 -54.79 3.57
CA ASN A 746 -1.23 -53.51 3.55
C ASN A 746 -0.37 -52.55 2.71
N VAL A 747 -0.82 -52.24 1.50
CA VAL A 747 -0.15 -51.30 0.60
C VAL A 747 -0.69 -49.90 0.88
N SER A 748 0.20 -49.02 1.33
CA SER A 748 -0.10 -47.60 1.54
C SER A 748 0.75 -46.72 0.64
N GLY A 749 0.32 -45.48 0.46
CA GLY A 749 1.02 -44.50 -0.35
C GLY A 749 0.23 -43.21 -0.46
N THR A 750 0.76 -42.29 -1.27
CA THR A 750 0.19 -40.97 -1.49
C THR A 750 0.24 -40.63 -2.97
N VAL A 751 -0.84 -40.04 -3.48
CA VAL A 751 -0.86 -39.34 -4.77
C VAL A 751 -0.88 -37.84 -4.47
N THR A 752 -0.03 -37.06 -5.14
CA THR A 752 0.08 -35.61 -4.97
C THR A 752 0.07 -34.88 -6.30
N ASP A 753 -0.68 -33.79 -6.38
CA ASP A 753 -0.83 -32.97 -7.59
C ASP A 753 -0.72 -31.47 -7.28
N PRO A 754 0.13 -30.69 -7.97
CA PRO A 754 0.18 -29.24 -7.80
C PRO A 754 -1.14 -28.50 -8.12
N GLY A 755 -2.00 -29.07 -8.96
CA GLY A 755 -3.38 -28.65 -9.24
C GLY A 755 -4.28 -29.00 -8.07
N TRP A 756 -4.18 -28.24 -6.97
CA TRP A 756 -4.88 -28.61 -5.73
C TRP A 756 -6.41 -28.53 -5.79
N LEU A 757 -6.99 -28.07 -6.89
CA LEU A 757 -8.44 -28.09 -7.14
C LEU A 757 -8.87 -29.19 -8.11
N ASP A 758 -7.92 -29.92 -8.71
CA ASP A 758 -8.19 -31.03 -9.61
C ASP A 758 -8.81 -32.20 -8.86
N ASP A 759 -9.66 -32.96 -9.56
CA ASP A 759 -10.26 -34.18 -9.03
C ASP A 759 -9.30 -35.36 -9.24
N LEU A 760 -8.64 -35.81 -8.18
CA LEU A 760 -7.70 -36.93 -8.22
C LEU A 760 -8.41 -38.28 -8.19
N SER A 761 -8.02 -39.15 -9.12
CA SER A 761 -8.42 -40.55 -9.15
C SER A 761 -7.20 -41.47 -9.24
N ALA A 762 -7.26 -42.64 -8.59
CA ALA A 762 -6.17 -43.59 -8.66
C ALA A 762 -6.67 -45.05 -8.67
N THR A 763 -5.90 -45.92 -9.31
CA THR A 763 -6.15 -47.35 -9.38
C THR A 763 -4.91 -48.13 -8.96
N ILE A 764 -5.10 -49.24 -8.26
CA ILE A 764 -4.04 -50.16 -7.85
C ILE A 764 -4.22 -51.52 -8.52
N SER A 765 -3.11 -52.15 -8.93
CA SER A 765 -3.07 -53.49 -9.51
C SER A 765 -1.89 -54.27 -8.93
N PHE A 766 -2.06 -55.58 -8.72
CA PHE A 766 -1.15 -56.39 -7.90
C PHE A 766 -0.38 -57.47 -8.72
N ASP A 767 -0.49 -57.47 -10.05
CA ASP A 767 0.22 -58.40 -10.95
C ASP A 767 0.01 -59.90 -10.63
N ASP A 768 -1.07 -60.22 -9.95
CA ASP A 768 -1.54 -61.59 -9.64
C ASP A 768 -2.70 -62.02 -10.56
N GLY A 769 -3.10 -61.16 -11.50
CA GLY A 769 -4.26 -61.39 -12.39
C GLY A 769 -5.60 -60.93 -11.80
N ALA A 770 -5.64 -60.40 -10.57
CA ALA A 770 -6.81 -59.70 -10.05
C ALA A 770 -7.09 -58.41 -10.86
N ALA A 771 -8.37 -58.04 -10.94
CA ALA A 771 -8.75 -56.79 -11.60
C ALA A 771 -8.23 -55.58 -10.80
N ALA A 772 -7.80 -54.53 -11.51
CA ALA A 772 -7.38 -53.29 -10.87
C ALA A 772 -8.52 -52.72 -10.01
N VAL A 773 -8.17 -52.25 -8.82
CA VAL A 773 -9.11 -51.72 -7.82
C VAL A 773 -9.00 -50.21 -7.82
N ALA A 774 -10.14 -49.51 -7.86
CA ALA A 774 -10.17 -48.07 -7.66
C ALA A 774 -9.84 -47.75 -6.20
N LEU A 775 -8.89 -46.84 -5.98
CA LEU A 775 -8.51 -46.38 -4.65
C LEU A 775 -9.57 -45.40 -4.14
N THR A 776 -10.14 -45.69 -2.98
CA THR A 776 -11.02 -44.76 -2.25
C THR A 776 -10.21 -44.12 -1.13
N GLY A 777 -9.66 -42.92 -1.36
CA GLY A 777 -8.93 -42.15 -0.35
C GLY A 777 -9.73 -40.94 0.15
N VAL A 778 -9.12 -40.19 1.08
CA VAL A 778 -9.57 -38.84 1.42
C VAL A 778 -8.72 -37.88 0.61
N GLU A 779 -9.35 -37.21 -0.33
CA GLU A 779 -8.75 -36.14 -1.11
C GLU A 779 -8.75 -34.84 -0.30
N GLU A 780 -7.60 -34.17 -0.27
CA GLU A 780 -7.41 -32.87 0.36
C GLU A 780 -7.04 -31.83 -0.71
N ASN A 781 -7.97 -30.93 -1.01
CA ASN A 781 -7.82 -29.88 -2.04
C ASN A 781 -7.24 -28.59 -1.45
N VAL A 782 -6.02 -28.69 -0.91
CA VAL A 782 -5.38 -27.60 -0.15
C VAL A 782 -3.99 -27.30 -0.72
N ARG A 783 -3.77 -26.05 -1.13
CA ARG A 783 -2.46 -25.53 -1.57
C ARG A 783 -1.35 -25.86 -0.54
N PRO A 784 -0.18 -26.38 -0.95
CA PRO A 784 0.38 -26.37 -2.30
C PRO A 784 -0.13 -27.45 -3.26
N ASP A 785 -0.61 -28.60 -2.78
CA ASP A 785 -0.87 -29.77 -3.62
C ASP A 785 -2.19 -30.48 -3.20
N ALA A 786 -2.99 -30.95 -4.16
CA ALA A 786 -4.02 -31.94 -3.88
C ALA A 786 -3.36 -33.24 -3.44
N THR A 787 -3.86 -33.83 -2.35
CA THR A 787 -3.28 -35.05 -1.78
C THR A 787 -4.34 -36.13 -1.59
N LEU A 788 -4.13 -37.30 -2.21
CA LEU A 788 -4.93 -38.51 -2.02
C LEU A 788 -4.09 -39.58 -1.33
N THR A 789 -4.32 -39.77 -0.03
CA THR A 789 -3.69 -40.86 0.74
C THR A 789 -4.50 -42.15 0.61
N PHE A 790 -3.83 -43.29 0.45
CA PHE A 790 -4.49 -44.59 0.32
C PHE A 790 -3.85 -45.67 1.20
N SER A 791 -4.65 -46.66 1.56
CA SER A 791 -4.23 -47.89 2.24
C SER A 791 -5.16 -49.02 1.84
N VAL A 792 -4.64 -50.02 1.15
CA VAL A 792 -5.40 -51.18 0.65
C VAL A 792 -4.77 -52.46 1.15
N GLN A 793 -5.61 -53.36 1.68
CA GLN A 793 -5.18 -54.71 2.00
C GLN A 793 -5.34 -55.61 0.78
N HIS A 794 -4.32 -56.41 0.50
CA HIS A 794 -4.34 -57.41 -0.55
C HIS A 794 -3.72 -58.71 -0.03
N GLN A 795 -4.39 -59.84 -0.28
CA GLN A 795 -3.92 -61.15 0.13
C GLN A 795 -3.40 -61.90 -1.09
N TYR A 796 -2.17 -62.39 -1.04
CA TYR A 796 -1.59 -63.17 -2.12
C TYR A 796 -1.85 -64.65 -1.89
N GLY A 797 -2.41 -65.31 -2.90
CA GLY A 797 -2.73 -66.73 -2.84
C GLY A 797 -1.55 -67.65 -3.15
N ASP A 798 -0.46 -67.10 -3.66
CA ASP A 798 0.66 -67.82 -4.28
C ASP A 798 1.94 -67.01 -4.04
N ASN A 799 3.10 -67.62 -4.23
CA ASN A 799 4.40 -67.02 -4.02
C ASN A 799 4.91 -66.22 -5.23
N GLY A 800 6.02 -65.52 -5.04
CA GLY A 800 6.73 -64.78 -6.08
C GLY A 800 6.83 -63.28 -5.84
N ASP A 801 7.47 -62.60 -6.79
CA ASP A 801 7.63 -61.14 -6.78
C ASP A 801 6.46 -60.50 -7.56
N PHE A 802 5.49 -59.94 -6.84
CA PHE A 802 4.31 -59.30 -7.41
C PHE A 802 4.52 -57.79 -7.58
N SER A 803 4.37 -57.32 -8.82
CA SER A 803 4.45 -55.88 -9.13
C SER A 803 3.16 -55.18 -8.69
N VAL A 804 3.24 -54.37 -7.64
CA VAL A 804 2.16 -53.51 -7.19
C VAL A 804 2.25 -52.17 -7.89
N LYS A 805 1.38 -51.95 -8.87
CA LYS A 805 1.36 -50.74 -9.68
C LYS A 805 0.17 -49.86 -9.30
N VAL A 806 0.45 -48.61 -8.94
CA VAL A 806 -0.55 -47.58 -8.69
C VAL A 806 -0.49 -46.56 -9.82
N CYS A 807 -1.61 -46.30 -10.49
CA CYS A 807 -1.74 -45.30 -11.54
C CYS A 807 -2.73 -44.24 -11.09
N ALA A 808 -2.28 -42.99 -11.05
CA ALA A 808 -3.10 -41.81 -10.82
C ALA A 808 -3.50 -41.13 -12.13
N ALA A 809 -4.59 -40.38 -12.05
CA ALA A 809 -5.10 -39.50 -13.07
C ALA A 809 -5.76 -38.30 -12.39
N ASP A 810 -5.54 -37.11 -12.95
CA ASP A 810 -6.38 -35.94 -12.75
C ASP A 810 -7.47 -35.94 -13.87
N ASP A 811 -8.17 -34.85 -14.11
CA ASP A 811 -9.19 -34.74 -15.17
C ASP A 811 -8.63 -34.62 -16.60
N ASP A 812 -7.32 -34.39 -16.75
CA ASP A 812 -6.63 -34.04 -17.99
C ASP A 812 -5.52 -35.04 -18.41
N THR A 813 -4.93 -35.73 -17.45
CA THR A 813 -3.80 -36.64 -17.53
C THR A 813 -4.20 -38.00 -16.99
N VAL A 814 -3.99 -39.03 -17.81
CA VAL A 814 -4.27 -40.41 -17.45
C VAL A 814 -2.99 -41.26 -17.40
N ASN A 815 -2.95 -42.22 -16.48
CA ASN A 815 -1.91 -43.25 -16.37
C ASN A 815 -0.53 -42.75 -15.93
N ASN A 816 -0.44 -41.78 -15.02
CA ASN A 816 0.84 -41.52 -14.35
C ASN A 816 1.01 -42.55 -13.21
N CYS A 817 2.00 -43.42 -13.32
CA CYS A 817 2.07 -44.61 -12.47
C CYS A 817 3.42 -44.75 -11.76
N ASP A 818 3.37 -45.29 -10.56
CA ASP A 818 4.53 -45.81 -9.83
C ASP A 818 4.35 -47.31 -9.55
N THR A 819 5.44 -47.99 -9.21
CA THR A 819 5.44 -49.45 -9.01
C THR A 819 6.37 -49.84 -7.89
N GLU A 820 5.86 -50.69 -6.99
CA GLU A 820 6.62 -51.32 -5.91
C GLU A 820 6.49 -52.84 -5.99
N VAL A 821 7.36 -53.60 -5.31
CA VAL A 821 7.36 -55.07 -5.35
C VAL A 821 6.89 -55.64 -4.01
N ALA A 822 5.86 -56.48 -4.05
CA ALA A 822 5.48 -57.35 -2.95
C ALA A 822 6.16 -58.72 -3.12
N ALA A 823 7.18 -58.99 -2.31
CA ALA A 823 7.86 -60.28 -2.29
C ALA A 823 7.09 -61.27 -1.38
N VAL A 824 6.61 -62.36 -1.97
CA VAL A 824 5.84 -63.42 -1.29
C VAL A 824 6.63 -64.72 -1.34
N ALA A 825 6.92 -65.31 -0.18
CA ALA A 825 7.70 -66.55 -0.07
C ALA A 825 6.79 -67.80 -0.10
N ASN A 826 7.29 -68.90 -0.70
CA ASN A 826 6.65 -70.22 -0.64
C ASN A 826 6.66 -70.79 0.79
N VAL A 827 5.60 -71.48 1.18
CA VAL A 827 5.49 -72.33 2.36
C VAL A 827 5.26 -73.79 1.96
N ASP A 828 6.29 -74.64 2.15
CA ASP A 828 6.22 -76.07 1.80
C ASP A 828 4.93 -76.80 2.29
N PRO A 829 4.34 -77.72 1.49
CA PRO A 829 3.18 -78.51 1.88
C PRO A 829 3.50 -79.48 3.02
N THR A 830 2.45 -80.01 3.66
CA THR A 830 2.56 -81.15 4.60
C THR A 830 2.26 -82.48 3.93
N ALA A 831 2.73 -83.60 4.48
CA ALA A 831 2.25 -84.94 4.11
C ALA A 831 2.06 -85.78 5.37
N THR A 832 0.97 -86.55 5.43
CA THR A 832 0.67 -87.44 6.55
C THR A 832 -0.01 -88.70 6.07
N ILE A 833 0.53 -89.86 6.42
CA ILE A 833 -0.02 -91.19 6.13
C ILE A 833 -1.19 -91.47 7.08
N ASP A 834 -2.30 -91.97 6.55
CA ASP A 834 -3.37 -92.54 7.38
C ASP A 834 -2.99 -93.96 7.84
N THR A 835 -2.55 -94.08 9.09
CA THR A 835 -2.13 -95.33 9.73
C THR A 835 -3.27 -96.13 10.35
N SER A 836 -4.53 -95.75 10.13
CA SER A 836 -5.69 -96.44 10.73
C SER A 836 -5.85 -97.91 10.35
N GLY A 837 -5.21 -98.36 9.26
CA GLY A 837 -5.18 -99.75 8.81
C GLY A 837 -4.04 -100.61 9.37
N GLU A 838 -3.15 -100.06 10.19
CA GLU A 838 -2.05 -100.80 10.81
C GLU A 838 -2.53 -101.77 11.90
N GLN A 839 -1.82 -102.88 12.05
CA GLN A 839 -1.98 -103.80 13.18
C GLN A 839 -0.82 -103.59 14.16
N ALA A 840 -1.15 -103.43 15.44
CA ALA A 840 -0.16 -103.29 16.51
C ALA A 840 0.13 -104.62 17.18
N TYR A 841 1.41 -104.93 17.36
CA TYR A 841 1.90 -106.06 18.15
C TYR A 841 3.06 -105.58 19.00
N ASP A 842 2.95 -105.71 20.33
CA ASP A 842 4.02 -105.38 21.27
C ASP A 842 4.71 -104.01 21.07
N GLY A 843 3.92 -102.98 20.78
CA GLY A 843 4.40 -101.61 20.62
C GLY A 843 5.02 -101.28 19.26
N VAL A 844 5.09 -102.23 18.32
CA VAL A 844 5.35 -101.96 16.90
C VAL A 844 4.06 -102.06 16.08
N SER A 845 3.90 -101.15 15.12
CA SER A 845 2.72 -101.09 14.23
C SER A 845 3.15 -101.18 12.78
N ALA A 846 2.47 -102.03 12.02
CA ALA A 846 2.68 -102.16 10.58
C ALA A 846 1.38 -102.53 9.88
N PHE A 847 1.26 -102.19 8.60
CA PHE A 847 0.25 -102.81 7.73
C PHE A 847 0.64 -104.27 7.48
N ILE A 848 -0.13 -105.23 7.98
CA ILE A 848 0.15 -106.66 7.85
C ILE A 848 -0.80 -107.29 6.83
N LEU A 849 -0.26 -107.81 5.73
CA LEU A 849 -1.01 -108.47 4.64
C LEU A 849 -0.27 -109.72 4.15
N GLU A 850 -0.95 -110.56 3.38
CA GLU A 850 -0.31 -111.68 2.67
C GLU A 850 0.21 -111.25 1.28
N ALA A 851 1.26 -111.90 0.81
CA ALA A 851 1.82 -111.69 -0.52
C ALA A 851 0.72 -111.86 -1.60
N GLY A 852 0.58 -110.85 -2.45
CA GLY A 852 -0.48 -110.75 -3.46
C GLY A 852 -1.77 -110.06 -3.02
N GLN A 853 -1.91 -109.65 -1.75
CA GLN A 853 -3.01 -108.78 -1.30
C GLN A 853 -2.72 -107.30 -1.60
N GLN A 854 -3.78 -106.54 -1.84
CA GLN A 854 -3.71 -105.11 -2.14
C GLN A 854 -3.81 -104.29 -0.84
N LEU A 855 -2.83 -103.41 -0.62
CA LEU A 855 -2.86 -102.39 0.41
C LEU A 855 -3.29 -101.06 -0.23
N THR A 856 -4.28 -100.39 0.34
CA THR A 856 -4.66 -99.02 -0.02
C THR A 856 -4.33 -98.10 1.14
N VAL A 857 -3.57 -97.03 0.88
CA VAL A 857 -3.13 -96.08 1.90
C VAL A 857 -3.61 -94.68 1.52
N PRO A 858 -4.57 -94.12 2.27
CA PRO A 858 -4.88 -92.70 2.22
C PRO A 858 -3.71 -91.89 2.80
N ALA A 859 -3.46 -90.71 2.24
CA ALA A 859 -2.57 -89.71 2.80
C ALA A 859 -3.19 -88.33 2.63
N SER A 860 -2.98 -87.47 3.62
CA SER A 860 -3.43 -86.08 3.60
C SER A 860 -2.26 -85.12 3.46
N SER A 861 -2.51 -84.01 2.78
CA SER A 861 -1.58 -82.89 2.66
C SER A 861 -2.35 -81.59 2.88
N THR A 862 -1.70 -80.63 3.52
CA THR A 862 -2.21 -79.28 3.73
C THR A 862 -1.19 -78.30 3.22
N ASP A 863 -1.66 -77.30 2.49
CA ASP A 863 -0.84 -76.23 1.96
C ASP A 863 -1.59 -74.89 2.13
N PRO A 864 -0.93 -73.84 2.67
CA PRO A 864 -1.54 -72.52 2.78
C PRO A 864 -1.65 -71.79 1.43
N GLY A 865 -0.78 -72.05 0.47
CA GLY A 865 -0.84 -71.52 -0.87
C GLY A 865 -1.95 -72.14 -1.72
N SER A 866 -2.11 -71.59 -2.92
CA SER A 866 -3.17 -71.96 -3.87
C SER A 866 -2.67 -73.01 -4.86
N ASP A 867 -1.96 -74.02 -4.35
CA ASP A 867 -1.13 -74.91 -5.14
C ASP A 867 -1.75 -76.26 -5.54
N ASP A 868 -1.30 -76.77 -6.68
CA ASP A 868 -1.59 -78.09 -7.19
C ASP A 868 -0.78 -79.17 -6.46
N LEU A 869 -1.33 -79.66 -5.34
CA LEU A 869 -0.66 -80.66 -4.51
C LEU A 869 -0.56 -82.05 -5.16
N THR A 870 0.67 -82.53 -5.31
CA THR A 870 1.04 -83.86 -5.79
C THR A 870 1.57 -84.73 -4.65
N LEU A 871 0.79 -85.74 -4.26
CA LEU A 871 1.22 -86.74 -3.27
C LEU A 871 1.86 -87.93 -3.97
N THR A 872 2.99 -88.39 -3.44
CA THR A 872 3.75 -89.54 -3.96
C THR A 872 3.95 -90.58 -2.86
N TRP A 873 3.43 -91.79 -3.08
CA TRP A 873 3.65 -92.97 -2.24
C TRP A 873 4.82 -93.76 -2.82
N ALA A 874 5.91 -93.85 -2.07
CA ALA A 874 7.04 -94.73 -2.33
C ALA A 874 6.88 -96.01 -1.51
N TRP A 875 6.60 -97.14 -2.16
CA TRP A 875 6.17 -98.38 -1.49
C TRP A 875 7.32 -99.22 -0.88
N GLY A 876 8.57 -98.74 -0.93
CA GLY A 876 9.71 -99.45 -0.34
C GLY A 876 10.23 -100.64 -1.18
N ASP A 877 9.61 -100.97 -2.31
CA ASP A 877 10.00 -102.05 -3.23
C ASP A 877 10.54 -101.53 -4.58
N THR A 878 11.00 -100.27 -4.61
CA THR A 878 11.39 -99.48 -5.80
C THR A 878 10.26 -98.99 -6.68
N THR A 879 9.00 -99.29 -6.36
CA THR A 879 7.83 -98.74 -7.06
C THR A 879 7.25 -97.52 -6.33
N SER A 880 6.56 -96.67 -7.08
CA SER A 880 5.83 -95.53 -6.52
C SER A 880 4.54 -95.24 -7.28
N ASN A 881 3.62 -94.55 -6.62
CA ASN A 881 2.46 -93.93 -7.25
C ASN A 881 2.45 -92.44 -6.91
N SER A 882 1.98 -91.62 -7.85
CA SER A 882 1.74 -90.19 -7.61
C SER A 882 0.34 -89.83 -8.04
N LYS A 883 -0.32 -88.94 -7.28
CA LYS A 883 -1.61 -88.35 -7.62
C LYS A 883 -1.57 -86.86 -7.33
N THR A 884 -2.07 -86.06 -8.27
CA THR A 884 -2.16 -84.62 -8.16
C THR A 884 -3.61 -84.21 -7.94
N SER A 885 -3.84 -83.32 -6.98
CA SER A 885 -5.09 -82.61 -6.80
C SER A 885 -4.92 -81.22 -7.41
N LEU A 886 -5.77 -80.82 -8.35
CA LEU A 886 -5.69 -79.48 -8.94
C LEU A 886 -6.53 -78.48 -8.13
N VAL A 887 -6.06 -77.25 -7.92
CA VAL A 887 -6.84 -76.15 -7.30
C VAL A 887 -7.92 -75.67 -8.25
N ASN A 888 -7.61 -75.58 -9.55
CA ASN A 888 -8.50 -75.04 -10.59
C ASN A 888 -8.90 -76.07 -11.67
N PRO A 889 -9.49 -77.24 -11.32
CA PRO A 889 -9.72 -78.31 -12.29
C PRO A 889 -10.67 -77.91 -13.43
N PRO A 890 -10.36 -78.26 -14.71
CA PRO A 890 -9.29 -79.16 -15.14
C PRO A 890 -7.94 -78.48 -15.43
N ALA A 891 -7.81 -77.17 -15.23
CA ALA A 891 -6.56 -76.43 -15.46
C ALA A 891 -5.63 -76.57 -14.24
N THR A 892 -4.33 -76.40 -14.48
CA THR A 892 -3.35 -76.23 -13.40
C THR A 892 -3.44 -74.83 -12.84
N ASP A 893 -2.98 -74.62 -11.62
CA ASP A 893 -2.81 -73.29 -11.07
C ASP A 893 -1.74 -72.51 -11.87
N PRO A 894 -1.94 -71.20 -12.15
CA PRO A 894 -0.89 -70.38 -12.72
C PRO A 894 0.06 -69.91 -11.61
N ALA A 895 1.36 -69.83 -11.89
CA ALA A 895 2.44 -69.43 -10.95
C ALA A 895 2.37 -68.02 -10.31
N LYS A 896 1.25 -67.32 -10.48
CA LYS A 896 0.85 -66.10 -9.78
C LYS A 896 -0.68 -66.15 -9.69
N SER A 897 -1.18 -66.93 -8.76
CA SER A 897 -2.62 -67.19 -8.67
C SER A 897 -3.43 -65.92 -8.33
N PRO A 898 -4.49 -65.58 -9.10
CA PRO A 898 -5.41 -64.49 -8.76
C PRO A 898 -6.37 -64.86 -7.63
N SER A 899 -6.34 -66.11 -7.17
CA SER A 899 -7.27 -66.64 -6.18
C SER A 899 -6.51 -67.08 -4.94
N VAL A 900 -7.12 -66.90 -3.76
CA VAL A 900 -6.59 -67.40 -2.49
C VAL A 900 -7.39 -68.64 -2.09
N GLN A 901 -6.82 -69.83 -2.27
CA GLN A 901 -7.52 -71.12 -2.10
C GLN A 901 -6.73 -72.15 -1.27
N PRO A 902 -6.41 -71.86 0.01
CA PRO A 902 -5.80 -72.85 0.90
C PRO A 902 -6.72 -74.07 1.04
N ARG A 903 -6.17 -75.28 0.98
CA ARG A 903 -6.98 -76.50 1.11
C ARG A 903 -6.22 -77.70 1.65
N ASN A 904 -7.00 -78.57 2.28
CA ASN A 904 -6.54 -79.88 2.71
C ASN A 904 -6.98 -80.90 1.66
N VAL A 905 -6.03 -81.63 1.11
CA VAL A 905 -6.29 -82.71 0.16
C VAL A 905 -6.11 -84.06 0.85
N THR A 906 -6.99 -85.00 0.55
CA THR A 906 -6.80 -86.40 0.93
C THR A 906 -6.89 -87.23 -0.34
N LEU A 907 -5.80 -87.93 -0.63
CA LEU A 907 -5.67 -88.79 -1.78
C LEU A 907 -5.29 -90.19 -1.28
N GLU A 908 -5.57 -91.22 -2.07
CA GLU A 908 -5.22 -92.59 -1.72
C GLU A 908 -4.54 -93.28 -2.90
N ALA A 909 -3.54 -94.11 -2.62
CA ALA A 909 -2.95 -94.99 -3.61
C ALA A 909 -3.01 -96.44 -3.13
N SER A 910 -2.97 -97.37 -4.07
CA SER A 910 -2.99 -98.81 -3.77
C SER A 910 -1.81 -99.51 -4.40
N HIS A 911 -1.27 -100.50 -3.69
CA HIS A 911 -0.16 -101.33 -4.15
C HIS A 911 -0.33 -102.79 -3.75
N VAL A 912 0.26 -103.69 -4.53
CA VAL A 912 0.28 -105.13 -4.28
C VAL A 912 1.73 -105.58 -4.17
N TYR A 913 2.11 -106.08 -3.00
CA TYR A 913 3.45 -106.63 -2.78
C TYR A 913 3.51 -108.09 -3.24
N GLY A 914 4.42 -108.37 -4.16
CA GLY A 914 4.57 -109.72 -4.75
C GLY A 914 5.31 -110.71 -3.85
N ASP A 915 6.25 -110.21 -3.04
CA ASP A 915 7.11 -111.03 -2.19
C ASP A 915 6.83 -110.76 -0.72
N ALA A 916 6.96 -111.81 0.09
CA ALA A 916 6.84 -111.68 1.53
C ALA A 916 8.13 -111.07 2.10
N CYS A 917 8.04 -109.87 2.68
CA CYS A 917 9.16 -109.13 3.27
C CYS A 917 8.66 -108.01 4.19
N LEU A 918 9.61 -107.30 4.83
CA LEU A 918 9.38 -106.03 5.51
C LEU A 918 9.71 -104.88 4.56
N TYR A 919 8.79 -103.94 4.38
CA TYR A 919 8.90 -102.75 3.53
C TYR A 919 8.66 -101.47 4.34
N GLU A 920 9.18 -100.35 3.86
CA GLU A 920 8.93 -99.00 4.40
C GLU A 920 8.21 -98.16 3.35
N LEU A 921 6.97 -97.77 3.65
CA LEU A 921 6.18 -96.86 2.84
C LEU A 921 6.56 -95.42 3.20
N GLY A 922 6.97 -94.61 2.23
CA GLY A 922 7.14 -93.17 2.38
C GLY A 922 6.09 -92.39 1.59
N VAL A 923 5.57 -91.30 2.14
CA VAL A 923 4.70 -90.34 1.43
C VAL A 923 5.27 -88.93 1.51
N THR A 924 5.43 -88.29 0.36
CA THR A 924 5.74 -86.85 0.23
C THR A 924 4.63 -86.14 -0.51
N ALA A 925 4.43 -84.86 -0.21
CA ALA A 925 3.65 -83.92 -1.00
C ALA A 925 4.61 -82.92 -1.64
N ALA A 926 4.35 -82.53 -2.88
CA ALA A 926 4.98 -81.40 -3.54
C ALA A 926 3.87 -80.53 -4.12
N ASP A 927 4.02 -79.23 -4.01
CA ASP A 927 3.24 -78.24 -4.75
C ASP A 927 3.80 -78.12 -6.18
N ASP A 928 3.24 -77.23 -7.00
CA ASP A 928 3.66 -76.96 -8.37
C ASP A 928 4.62 -75.77 -8.52
N ASP A 929 4.87 -75.04 -7.44
CA ASP A 929 5.78 -73.90 -7.38
C ASP A 929 7.16 -74.26 -6.75
N GLY A 930 7.30 -75.48 -6.21
CA GLY A 930 8.58 -76.16 -5.98
C GLY A 930 8.88 -76.54 -4.52
N GLY A 931 7.99 -76.25 -3.59
CA GLY A 931 8.01 -76.72 -2.22
C GLY A 931 7.70 -78.21 -2.10
N VAL A 932 8.33 -78.83 -1.10
CA VAL A 932 8.25 -80.28 -0.90
C VAL A 932 8.18 -80.60 0.58
N SER A 933 7.14 -81.32 0.96
CA SER A 933 6.95 -81.77 2.33
C SER A 933 8.09 -82.66 2.81
N VAL A 934 8.29 -82.69 4.13
CA VAL A 934 9.03 -83.79 4.76
C VAL A 934 8.32 -85.11 4.46
N THR A 935 9.08 -86.18 4.19
CA THR A 935 8.53 -87.52 3.97
C THR A 935 7.98 -88.09 5.27
N ASP A 936 6.70 -88.48 5.27
CA ASP A 936 6.11 -89.29 6.34
C ASP A 936 6.26 -90.79 6.01
N THR A 937 6.45 -91.65 7.01
CA THR A 937 6.82 -93.07 6.79
C THR A 937 6.02 -94.05 7.66
N ALA A 938 5.65 -95.20 7.09
CA ALA A 938 4.95 -96.29 7.78
C ALA A 938 5.53 -97.67 7.41
N ALA A 939 5.48 -98.64 8.34
CA ALA A 939 6.00 -99.99 8.11
C ALA A 939 4.94 -100.88 7.44
N VAL A 940 5.36 -101.71 6.47
CA VAL A 940 4.48 -102.68 5.80
C VAL A 940 5.10 -104.07 5.88
N VAL A 941 4.40 -105.01 6.51
CA VAL A 941 4.80 -106.41 6.64
C VAL A 941 3.96 -107.26 5.72
N ILE A 942 4.63 -107.93 4.78
CA ILE A 942 4.00 -108.86 3.87
C ILE A 942 4.41 -110.27 4.25
N THR A 943 3.49 -111.07 4.77
CA THR A 943 3.73 -112.49 5.03
C THR A 943 3.59 -113.30 3.75
N GLY A 944 4.10 -114.54 3.72
CA GLY A 944 3.79 -115.48 2.64
C GLY A 944 2.32 -115.90 2.65
N ASN A 945 2.01 -116.94 1.90
CA ASN A 945 0.65 -117.50 1.77
C ASN A 945 0.63 -119.04 1.85
N ALA A 946 1.59 -119.62 2.59
CA ALA A 946 1.65 -121.07 2.79
C ALA A 946 0.45 -121.57 3.59
N SER A 947 -0.10 -122.75 3.28
CA SER A 947 -1.27 -123.30 3.98
C SER A 947 -0.93 -124.25 5.13
N GLU A 948 0.35 -124.59 5.32
CA GLU A 948 0.76 -125.60 6.28
C GLU A 948 1.98 -125.15 7.09
N SER A 949 1.79 -125.09 8.41
CA SER A 949 2.87 -124.88 9.38
C SER A 949 3.83 -126.03 9.37
N LYS A 950 5.13 -125.71 9.36
CA LYS A 950 6.20 -126.69 9.34
C LYS A 950 6.95 -126.68 10.67
N GLY A 951 7.34 -127.87 11.11
CA GLY A 951 8.16 -128.00 12.32
C GLY A 951 9.58 -127.46 12.12
N HIS A 952 10.24 -127.10 13.22
CA HIS A 952 11.60 -126.53 13.20
C HIS A 952 12.63 -127.34 12.39
N GLY A 953 12.51 -128.68 12.33
CA GLY A 953 13.41 -129.54 11.57
C GLY A 953 13.25 -129.39 10.05
N TRP A 954 12.05 -129.04 9.58
CA TRP A 954 11.82 -128.70 8.18
C TRP A 954 12.42 -127.33 7.85
N TRP A 955 12.19 -126.34 8.71
CA TRP A 955 12.82 -125.01 8.59
C TRP A 955 14.34 -125.10 8.60
N LEU A 956 14.93 -125.92 9.48
CA LEU A 956 16.38 -126.16 9.49
C LEU A 956 16.90 -126.60 8.12
N ASN A 957 16.15 -127.46 7.42
CA ASN A 957 16.54 -127.91 6.10
C ASN A 957 16.48 -126.78 5.07
N GLN A 958 15.54 -125.84 5.18
CA GLN A 958 15.50 -124.66 4.29
C GLN A 958 16.64 -123.68 4.60
N TYR A 959 16.98 -123.46 5.86
CA TYR A 959 18.02 -122.51 6.23
C TYR A 959 19.46 -123.04 6.02
N ARG A 960 19.68 -124.36 6.04
CA ARG A 960 20.99 -124.95 5.67
C ARG A 960 21.34 -124.71 4.20
N VAL A 961 22.63 -124.59 3.89
CA VAL A 961 23.12 -124.48 2.51
C VAL A 961 23.08 -125.87 1.86
N LYS A 962 22.12 -126.11 0.97
CA LYS A 962 22.00 -127.33 0.15
C LYS A 962 21.68 -126.99 -1.31
N LYS A 963 21.81 -127.99 -2.20
CA LYS A 963 21.70 -127.83 -3.66
C LYS A 963 20.30 -127.42 -4.15
N ALA A 964 19.25 -127.65 -3.36
CA ALA A 964 17.89 -127.23 -3.66
C ALA A 964 17.10 -126.95 -2.36
N ASN A 965 16.65 -125.71 -2.19
CA ASN A 965 15.72 -125.24 -1.16
C ASN A 965 14.39 -124.86 -1.83
N ASP A 966 13.31 -124.85 -1.03
CA ASP A 966 11.98 -124.44 -1.51
C ASP A 966 11.87 -122.90 -1.63
N PHE A 967 12.76 -122.17 -0.95
CA PHE A 967 12.86 -120.71 -0.98
C PHE A 967 14.28 -120.27 -1.36
N THR A 968 14.37 -119.12 -2.03
CA THR A 968 15.61 -118.43 -2.34
C THR A 968 16.28 -117.89 -1.08
N ALA A 969 17.56 -117.51 -1.19
CA ALA A 969 18.27 -116.90 -0.08
C ALA A 969 17.67 -115.54 0.36
N ALA A 970 17.07 -114.81 -0.59
CA ALA A 970 16.43 -113.52 -0.33
C ALA A 970 15.09 -113.70 0.38
N GLU A 971 14.22 -114.60 -0.08
CA GLU A 971 12.95 -114.90 0.61
C GLU A 971 13.18 -115.38 2.05
N LEU A 972 14.17 -116.25 2.26
CA LEU A 972 14.53 -116.69 3.60
C LEU A 972 15.07 -115.57 4.48
N GLN A 973 15.73 -114.55 3.89
CA GLN A 973 16.19 -113.38 4.63
C GLN A 973 15.02 -112.47 4.97
N CYS A 974 14.13 -112.19 4.02
CA CYS A 974 12.89 -111.45 4.26
C CYS A 974 12.03 -112.06 5.37
N TYR A 975 11.92 -113.40 5.43
CA TYR A 975 11.25 -114.05 6.55
C TYR A 975 11.93 -113.77 7.89
N LEU A 976 13.26 -113.73 7.93
CA LEU A 976 14.00 -113.36 9.14
C LEU A 976 13.85 -111.88 9.48
N ASP A 977 13.70 -111.00 8.50
CA ASP A 977 13.46 -109.57 8.72
C ASP A 977 12.06 -109.36 9.35
N ILE A 978 11.05 -110.10 8.87
CA ILE A 978 9.71 -110.16 9.51
C ILE A 978 9.81 -110.71 10.94
N VAL A 979 10.57 -111.80 11.14
CA VAL A 979 10.81 -112.36 12.48
C VAL A 979 11.51 -111.33 13.37
N GLY A 980 12.50 -110.62 12.87
CA GLY A 980 13.25 -109.60 13.61
C GLY A 980 12.40 -108.40 14.00
N TYR A 981 11.41 -108.05 13.17
CA TYR A 981 10.46 -106.97 13.46
C TYR A 981 9.49 -107.30 14.60
N PHE A 982 9.00 -108.56 14.67
CA PHE A 982 8.00 -108.95 15.69
C PHE A 982 8.55 -109.71 16.90
N SER A 983 9.61 -110.50 16.76
CA SER A 983 10.10 -111.35 17.86
C SER A 983 10.88 -110.55 18.89
N LEU A 984 10.52 -110.73 20.16
CA LEU A 984 11.29 -110.21 21.30
C LEU A 984 12.61 -110.97 21.51
N VAL A 985 12.71 -112.19 20.98
CA VAL A 985 13.86 -113.07 21.22
C VAL A 985 14.92 -112.87 20.16
N PHE A 986 14.53 -112.79 18.89
CA PHE A 986 15.45 -113.01 17.77
C PHE A 986 16.23 -111.78 17.30
N SER A 987 15.79 -110.58 17.71
CA SER A 987 16.49 -109.31 17.53
C SER A 987 17.46 -108.98 18.68
N GLU A 988 17.21 -109.49 19.90
CA GLU A 988 17.98 -109.10 21.09
C GLU A 988 18.63 -110.26 21.87
N LYS A 989 17.85 -111.30 22.25
CA LYS A 989 18.31 -112.35 23.18
C LYS A 989 19.04 -113.49 22.50
N LYS A 990 18.65 -113.82 21.27
CA LYS A 990 19.26 -114.88 20.49
C LYS A 990 19.23 -114.47 19.02
N ASP A 991 20.36 -114.08 18.47
CA ASP A 991 20.42 -113.68 17.07
C ASP A 991 19.90 -114.79 16.14
N ALA A 992 18.88 -114.44 15.35
CA ALA A 992 18.45 -115.18 14.17
C ALA A 992 18.32 -114.26 12.93
N SER A 993 18.88 -113.05 12.98
CA SER A 993 18.77 -112.03 11.92
C SER A 993 19.39 -112.44 10.59
N THR A 994 20.28 -113.44 10.58
CA THR A 994 20.89 -113.96 9.35
C THR A 994 20.62 -115.44 9.18
N ARG A 995 20.65 -115.90 7.93
CA ARG A 995 20.50 -117.32 7.60
C ARG A 995 21.46 -118.24 8.38
N ALA A 996 22.69 -117.78 8.63
CA ALA A 996 23.67 -118.52 9.41
C ALA A 996 23.26 -118.61 10.90
N ALA A 997 22.81 -117.50 11.49
CA ALA A 997 22.35 -117.42 12.85
C ALA A 997 21.08 -118.26 13.08
N ALA A 998 20.08 -118.14 12.19
CA ALA A 998 18.87 -118.95 12.20
C ALA A 998 19.17 -120.46 12.11
N THR A 999 20.15 -120.86 11.28
CA THR A 999 20.59 -122.27 11.18
C THR A 999 21.12 -122.78 12.52
N LEU A 1000 21.85 -121.96 13.29
CA LEU A 1000 22.36 -122.35 14.61
C LEU A 1000 21.24 -122.49 15.65
N VAL A 1001 20.22 -121.64 15.59
CA VAL A 1001 19.02 -121.76 16.45
C VAL A 1001 18.26 -123.05 16.13
N LEU A 1002 18.05 -123.34 14.85
CA LEU A 1002 17.26 -124.49 14.41
C LEU A 1002 17.99 -125.84 14.55
N ASN A 1003 19.31 -125.87 14.73
CA ASN A 1003 20.14 -127.09 14.69
C ASN A 1003 20.59 -127.62 16.08
N ASN A 1004 19.63 -127.89 16.97
CA ASN A 1004 19.92 -128.40 18.31
C ASN A 1004 19.46 -129.85 18.53
N PRO A 1005 20.17 -130.67 19.33
CA PRO A 1005 19.81 -132.06 19.60
C PRO A 1005 18.62 -132.16 20.57
N ALA A 1006 17.81 -133.22 20.46
CA ALA A 1006 16.57 -133.43 21.24
C ALA A 1006 16.74 -133.49 22.79
N LYS A 1007 17.98 -133.52 23.30
CA LYS A 1007 18.30 -133.50 24.75
C LYS A 1007 18.91 -132.17 25.23
N ALA A 1008 18.83 -131.10 24.43
CA ALA A 1008 19.32 -129.78 24.80
C ALA A 1008 18.53 -129.13 25.97
N PRO A 1009 19.08 -128.11 26.65
CA PRO A 1009 18.36 -127.32 27.65
C PRO A 1009 17.05 -126.72 27.13
N ALA A 1010 16.08 -126.50 28.03
CA ALA A 1010 14.72 -126.10 27.67
C ALA A 1010 14.64 -124.75 26.93
N ASP A 1011 15.51 -123.80 27.24
CA ASP A 1011 15.67 -122.50 26.56
C ASP A 1011 16.21 -122.65 25.13
N VAL A 1012 17.13 -123.59 24.90
CA VAL A 1012 17.66 -123.86 23.56
C VAL A 1012 16.61 -124.53 22.67
N ILE A 1013 15.82 -125.45 23.23
CA ILE A 1013 14.71 -126.07 22.50
C ILE A 1013 13.57 -125.05 22.32
N PHE A 1014 13.33 -124.16 23.28
CA PHE A 1014 12.39 -123.04 23.12
C PHE A 1014 12.72 -122.24 21.87
N ASP A 1015 13.95 -121.72 21.76
CA ASP A 1015 14.36 -120.85 20.65
C ASP A 1015 14.22 -121.57 19.31
N GLN A 1016 14.52 -122.88 19.26
CA GLN A 1016 14.37 -123.72 18.08
C GLN A 1016 12.91 -123.80 17.59
N HIS A 1017 11.96 -123.97 18.51
CA HIS A 1017 10.53 -124.03 18.15
C HIS A 1017 9.92 -122.65 17.95
N ALA A 1018 10.36 -121.63 18.70
CA ALA A 1018 9.89 -120.25 18.59
C ALA A 1018 10.30 -119.63 17.25
N LEU A 1019 11.53 -119.87 16.79
CA LEU A 1019 11.96 -119.44 15.46
C LEU A 1019 11.16 -120.16 14.38
N GLY A 1020 10.95 -121.47 14.51
CA GLY A 1020 10.09 -122.22 13.59
C GLY A 1020 8.66 -121.69 13.53
N ALA A 1021 8.10 -121.29 14.66
CA ALA A 1021 6.78 -120.69 14.78
C ALA A 1021 6.73 -119.32 14.09
N TRP A 1022 7.69 -118.41 14.36
CA TRP A 1022 7.75 -117.12 13.67
C TRP A 1022 8.01 -117.25 12.17
N LEU A 1023 8.75 -118.26 11.72
CA LEU A 1023 8.92 -118.55 10.30
C LEU A 1023 7.62 -119.05 9.66
N ASN A 1024 6.76 -119.74 10.41
CA ASN A 1024 5.41 -120.07 9.96
C ASN A 1024 4.50 -118.83 9.89
N PHE A 1025 4.74 -117.82 10.72
CA PHE A 1025 4.07 -116.52 10.57
C PHE A 1025 4.59 -115.78 9.33
N ALA A 1026 5.92 -115.68 9.18
CA ALA A 1026 6.55 -114.99 8.07
C ALA A 1026 6.21 -115.63 6.70
N ASN A 1027 6.04 -116.95 6.63
CA ASN A 1027 5.62 -117.64 5.41
C ASN A 1027 4.10 -117.67 5.19
N GLY A 1028 3.31 -117.13 6.13
CA GLY A 1028 1.85 -117.02 6.05
C GLY A 1028 1.05 -118.24 6.50
N SER A 1029 1.68 -119.33 6.95
CA SER A 1029 0.94 -120.50 7.44
C SER A 1029 0.22 -120.29 8.76
N VAL A 1030 0.53 -119.21 9.46
CA VAL A 1030 -0.25 -118.66 10.57
C VAL A 1030 -0.24 -117.13 10.51
N SER A 1031 -1.28 -116.52 11.02
CA SER A 1031 -1.39 -115.09 11.32
C SER A 1031 -1.30 -114.85 12.84
N LEU A 1032 -1.07 -113.60 13.27
CA LEU A 1032 -1.08 -113.25 14.71
C LEU A 1032 -2.42 -113.61 15.39
N SER A 1033 -3.53 -113.58 14.64
CA SER A 1033 -4.88 -113.91 15.11
C SER A 1033 -5.25 -115.38 14.97
N THR A 1034 -4.39 -116.22 14.38
CA THR A 1034 -4.66 -117.64 14.18
C THR A 1034 -4.95 -118.32 15.51
N PRO A 1035 -6.15 -118.91 15.72
CA PRO A 1035 -6.46 -119.63 16.95
C PRO A 1035 -5.57 -120.86 17.11
N VAL A 1036 -5.08 -121.09 18.32
CA VAL A 1036 -4.20 -122.22 18.65
C VAL A 1036 -4.68 -122.94 19.92
N ASP A 1037 -4.45 -124.26 19.98
CA ASP A 1037 -4.71 -125.11 21.15
C ASP A 1037 -3.41 -125.25 21.96
N THR A 1038 -3.33 -124.57 23.11
CA THR A 1038 -2.13 -124.52 23.93
C THR A 1038 -1.98 -125.72 24.87
N ASP A 1039 -3.03 -126.49 25.16
CA ASP A 1039 -3.00 -127.59 26.13
C ASP A 1039 -3.16 -129.00 25.50
N LYS A 1040 -3.52 -129.06 24.21
CA LYS A 1040 -3.77 -130.26 23.41
C LYS A 1040 -5.06 -131.00 23.80
N ASN A 1041 -6.04 -130.30 24.36
CA ASN A 1041 -7.35 -130.87 24.70
C ASN A 1041 -8.34 -130.89 23.51
N GLY A 1042 -7.98 -130.29 22.37
CA GLY A 1042 -8.80 -130.18 21.16
C GLY A 1042 -9.63 -128.88 21.07
N THR A 1043 -9.53 -127.99 22.06
CA THR A 1043 -10.20 -126.68 22.10
C THR A 1043 -9.16 -125.59 21.86
N LEU A 1044 -9.45 -124.68 20.93
CA LEU A 1044 -8.61 -123.50 20.68
C LEU A 1044 -8.83 -122.50 21.82
N ASP A 1045 -7.78 -122.17 22.56
CA ASP A 1045 -7.87 -121.40 23.81
C ASP A 1045 -7.03 -120.10 23.82
N SER A 1046 -6.26 -119.84 22.75
CA SER A 1046 -5.50 -118.59 22.55
C SER A 1046 -5.29 -118.30 21.06
N THR A 1047 -4.59 -117.20 20.73
CA THR A 1047 -4.11 -116.93 19.36
C THR A 1047 -2.60 -117.09 19.25
N PHE A 1048 -2.11 -117.37 18.05
CA PHE A 1048 -0.68 -117.52 17.77
C PHE A 1048 0.13 -116.34 18.30
N GLY A 1049 -0.26 -115.10 17.98
CA GLY A 1049 0.42 -113.90 18.44
C GLY A 1049 0.40 -113.76 19.96
N ALA A 1050 -0.74 -114.00 20.62
CA ALA A 1050 -0.84 -113.93 22.08
C ALA A 1050 0.04 -114.97 22.78
N VAL A 1051 0.10 -116.19 22.24
CA VAL A 1051 0.96 -117.26 22.75
C VAL A 1051 2.43 -116.94 22.53
N MET A 1052 2.80 -116.51 21.33
CA MET A 1052 4.17 -116.12 21.01
C MET A 1052 4.63 -114.98 21.92
N PHE A 1053 3.82 -113.93 22.10
CA PHE A 1053 4.12 -112.83 23.00
C PHE A 1053 4.31 -113.29 24.45
N ALA A 1054 3.35 -114.06 24.99
CA ALA A 1054 3.42 -114.54 26.38
C ALA A 1054 4.64 -115.46 26.61
N ALA A 1055 4.92 -116.34 25.65
CA ALA A 1055 6.01 -117.29 25.73
C ALA A 1055 7.36 -116.60 25.59
N GLU A 1056 7.50 -115.66 24.63
CA GLU A 1056 8.71 -114.88 24.44
C GLU A 1056 8.96 -113.92 25.61
N THR A 1057 7.92 -113.31 26.18
CA THR A 1057 8.03 -112.48 27.41
C THR A 1057 8.68 -113.28 28.54
N VAL A 1058 8.26 -114.54 28.74
CA VAL A 1058 8.89 -115.42 29.73
C VAL A 1058 10.33 -115.75 29.31
N ARG A 1059 10.60 -115.98 28.02
CA ARG A 1059 11.93 -116.31 27.52
C ARG A 1059 12.95 -115.17 27.63
N VAL A 1060 12.53 -113.93 27.45
CA VAL A 1060 13.41 -112.75 27.51
C VAL A 1060 13.59 -112.23 28.94
N ASN A 1061 12.67 -112.54 29.85
CA ASN A 1061 12.74 -112.15 31.24
C ASN A 1061 13.86 -112.92 31.99
N PRO A 1062 14.92 -112.25 32.47
CA PRO A 1062 16.04 -112.90 33.15
C PRO A 1062 15.67 -113.54 34.50
N ALA A 1063 14.49 -113.21 35.07
CA ALA A 1063 14.01 -113.80 36.33
C ALA A 1063 13.24 -115.13 36.13
N SER A 1064 12.97 -115.54 34.89
CA SER A 1064 12.22 -116.76 34.60
C SER A 1064 13.01 -118.02 35.00
N THR A 1065 12.36 -118.91 35.74
CA THR A 1065 12.95 -120.19 36.15
C THR A 1065 12.99 -121.19 34.98
N SER A 1066 13.89 -122.18 35.05
CA SER A 1066 13.96 -123.25 34.03
C SER A 1066 12.65 -124.05 33.91
N ALA A 1067 11.83 -124.12 34.97
CA ALA A 1067 10.52 -124.74 34.93
C ALA A 1067 9.50 -123.92 34.12
N GLN A 1068 9.52 -122.59 34.27
CA GLN A 1068 8.67 -121.67 33.51
C GLN A 1068 9.05 -121.66 32.02
N ILE A 1069 10.34 -121.60 31.71
CA ILE A 1069 10.84 -121.68 30.32
C ILE A 1069 10.45 -123.03 29.69
N LYS A 1070 10.58 -124.13 30.44
CA LYS A 1070 10.14 -125.45 29.96
C LYS A 1070 8.64 -125.50 29.67
N ALA A 1071 7.81 -124.93 30.54
CA ALA A 1071 6.36 -124.89 30.32
C ALA A 1071 5.99 -124.12 29.04
N GLN A 1072 6.61 -122.97 28.81
CA GLN A 1072 6.38 -122.20 27.58
C GLN A 1072 6.94 -122.89 26.35
N LYS A 1073 8.12 -123.53 26.45
CA LYS A 1073 8.67 -124.37 25.40
C LYS A 1073 7.69 -125.47 24.99
N ASP A 1074 7.06 -126.14 25.96
CA ASP A 1074 6.12 -127.23 25.69
C ASP A 1074 4.81 -126.70 25.06
N ILE A 1075 4.44 -125.44 25.29
CA ILE A 1075 3.34 -124.74 24.60
C ILE A 1075 3.75 -124.41 23.15
N ILE A 1076 4.89 -123.74 22.94
CA ILE A 1076 5.37 -123.40 21.58
C ILE A 1076 5.54 -124.66 20.74
N GLU A 1077 6.12 -125.73 21.28
CA GLU A 1077 6.28 -126.99 20.56
C GLU A 1077 4.93 -127.55 20.06
N ARG A 1078 3.85 -127.38 20.84
CA ARG A 1078 2.50 -127.82 20.45
C ARG A 1078 1.88 -126.95 19.37
N ILE A 1079 2.12 -125.64 19.40
CA ILE A 1079 1.51 -124.70 18.45
C ILE A 1079 2.34 -124.53 17.16
N ALA A 1080 3.65 -124.79 17.19
CA ALA A 1080 4.56 -124.56 16.06
C ALA A 1080 4.26 -125.40 14.81
N THR A 1081 3.36 -126.39 14.90
CA THR A 1081 2.88 -127.16 13.74
C THR A 1081 1.38 -127.02 13.50
N GLN A 1082 0.69 -126.16 14.24
CA GLN A 1082 -0.72 -125.83 13.99
C GLN A 1082 -0.76 -124.81 12.85
N SER A 1083 -1.58 -125.10 11.84
CA SER A 1083 -1.74 -124.24 10.67
C SER A 1083 -2.99 -123.38 10.86
N GLY A 1084 -2.97 -122.18 10.28
CA GLY A 1084 -4.16 -121.37 10.12
C GLY A 1084 -5.21 -122.05 9.23
N PRO A 1085 -6.46 -121.56 9.28
CA PRO A 1085 -7.55 -122.03 8.42
C PRO A 1085 -7.31 -121.78 6.93
#